data_AF-A0A4S2AKB9-F1
#
_entry.id   AF-A0A4S2AKB9-F1
#
_cell.length_a   1.000
_cell.length_b   1.000
_cell.length_c   1.000
_cell.angle_alpha   90.00
_cell.angle_beta   90.00
_cell.angle_gamma   90.00
#
_symmetry.space_group_name_H-M   'P 1'
#
loop_
_entity.id
_entity.type
_entity.pdbx_description
1 polymer ?
#
loop_
_entity_poly.entity_id
_entity_poly.type
_entity_poly.pdbx_seq_one_letter_code
_entity_poly.pdbx_strand_id
1 'polypeptide(L)'
;MKTCHDLFVGVGLFILYSVSLTACVNHISEEGERINNGDIPLKFVADIHEIVSTRVANNNFEEGDEVGLFALAGNTTMQEERYADNLHFVRSSSGEFVSDESVYYPDDGVALNLISYYPYQEEGVAMGESTMQVSVATSQNKSIDYSHSDFLIASKEDVLASKEAVALTYNHQFFRLKIVLVPGEGENVEDMLAANPTLSVSGFYTKAIYDFQKKAFSAYSEEKEIIPAGEWEIKEGRLVGKELILIPQEATMGYQYITLEAEGRPYTSLLPSTLQLASGKQRELEITFVADEDILMSKVSGEIGDWDGAEVDRTESVTLHKYVDVSKLTFEKSNVYKVLNSGKQVAEICKEYLVTPEFSSQAIVAYPMKEDGSVDLSQGIVAQLLEKSGKIHGGSVSWNVEDNSLTYVAGNLTARNNVYILADGRISLSTAVADNVLSVLALEDVVRDVRGGMIHNYPLVKIGTQYWMRDNLETALYVNGDELPKLDAVTENAVGYLQSDAEHHFYTANVALSADFLPAHWNIPNKGDWNLLNTYLKGDASLLKSGTWLPLKTGETAQPANNLSGFNAAPIGMWVEPNKNIFGGKHLAYWTLDDTNTAIADDVFYLKSDENTIGKSAPGVERKAFAIRCIRK
;
A
#
# COMPACT_ATOMS: atom_id res chain seq x y z
N MET A 1 53.29 39.92 61.57
CA MET A 1 54.48 40.43 62.27
C MET A 1 54.43 41.95 62.26
N LYS A 2 54.33 42.57 63.45
CA LYS A 2 54.54 44.01 63.78
C LYS A 2 53.57 45.02 63.14
N THR A 3 52.61 45.63 63.85
CA THR A 3 52.66 46.67 64.93
C THR A 3 53.22 48.04 64.54
N CYS A 4 52.36 49.07 64.61
CA CYS A 4 52.50 50.38 65.32
C CYS A 4 51.72 51.48 64.55
N HIS A 5 50.75 52.19 65.16
CA HIS A 5 50.87 53.34 66.11
C HIS A 5 51.64 54.52 65.46
N ASP A 6 51.24 55.80 65.43
CA ASP A 6 50.34 56.67 66.22
C ASP A 6 49.98 57.92 65.37
N LEU A 7 48.75 58.45 65.39
CA LEU A 7 48.21 59.54 66.24
C LEU A 7 48.91 60.92 66.10
N PHE A 8 48.21 61.95 65.59
CA PHE A 8 47.85 63.19 66.31
C PHE A 8 47.03 64.22 65.47
N VAL A 9 45.82 64.50 65.95
CA VAL A 9 45.15 65.81 66.18
C VAL A 9 44.85 66.78 65.02
N GLY A 10 43.56 67.19 64.94
CA GLY A 10 43.19 68.51 64.44
C GLY A 10 41.72 68.78 64.10
N VAL A 11 40.89 69.02 65.14
CA VAL A 11 39.75 69.97 65.18
C VAL A 11 38.44 69.66 64.38
N GLY A 12 37.32 69.55 65.13
CA GLY A 12 36.10 70.31 64.80
C GLY A 12 34.79 69.59 64.43
N LEU A 13 33.99 69.26 65.46
CA LEU A 13 32.51 69.43 65.57
C LEU A 13 31.49 68.52 64.80
N PHE A 14 30.83 67.65 65.58
CA PHE A 14 29.42 67.12 65.55
C PHE A 14 28.61 67.17 64.23
N ILE A 15 28.38 66.06 63.51
CA ILE A 15 27.37 64.98 63.69
C ILE A 15 25.90 65.46 63.81
N LEU A 16 25.10 65.27 62.76
CA LEU A 16 24.08 64.19 62.72
C LEU A 16 23.64 63.84 61.28
N TYR A 17 23.63 62.52 61.03
CA TYR A 17 23.20 61.75 59.86
C TYR A 17 21.79 62.16 59.35
N SER A 18 21.43 61.99 58.07
CA SER A 18 21.42 60.70 57.36
C SER A 18 21.31 60.80 55.83
N VAL A 19 22.22 60.05 55.19
CA VAL A 19 22.10 59.22 53.97
C VAL A 19 21.76 59.91 52.64
N SER A 20 22.81 59.95 51.82
CA SER A 20 22.88 60.22 50.38
C SER A 20 21.91 59.37 49.55
N LEU A 21 21.47 59.91 48.41
CA LEU A 21 21.86 59.41 47.09
C LEU A 21 21.53 60.47 46.03
N THR A 22 22.53 60.75 45.22
CA THR A 22 22.66 61.81 44.22
C THR A 22 21.82 61.53 42.97
N ALA A 23 20.99 62.49 42.58
CA ALA A 23 20.36 62.54 41.27
C ALA A 23 21.36 63.11 40.25
N CYS A 24 21.74 62.30 39.25
CA CYS A 24 22.39 62.78 38.04
C CYS A 24 21.32 63.34 37.10
N VAL A 25 21.53 64.57 36.62
CA VAL A 25 20.74 65.16 35.54
C VAL A 25 21.61 65.23 34.29
N ASN A 26 21.04 64.65 33.22
CA ASN A 26 21.27 64.85 31.79
C ASN A 26 22.62 64.43 31.19
N HIS A 27 22.66 63.18 30.74
CA HIS A 27 23.04 62.91 29.36
C HIS A 27 21.78 62.48 28.61
N ILE A 28 21.46 63.21 27.54
CA ILE A 28 20.37 62.88 26.61
C ILE A 28 20.77 61.56 25.95
N SER A 29 20.01 60.49 26.19
CA SER A 29 20.05 59.29 25.37
C SER A 29 19.21 59.56 24.13
N GLU A 30 19.80 59.35 22.96
CA GLU A 30 19.05 59.16 21.73
C GLU A 30 17.88 58.21 22.01
N GLU A 31 16.67 58.63 21.66
CA GLU A 31 15.53 57.73 21.51
C GLU A 31 15.95 56.67 20.50
N GLY A 32 16.33 55.49 20.96
CA GLY A 32 16.36 54.33 20.10
C GLY A 32 14.93 54.13 19.59
N GLU A 33 14.74 54.23 18.28
CA GLU A 33 13.48 53.88 17.63
C GLU A 33 12.95 52.59 18.24
N ARG A 34 11.77 52.63 18.88
CA ARG A 34 11.02 51.41 19.15
C ARG A 34 10.60 50.87 17.79
N ILE A 35 11.37 49.93 17.26
CA ILE A 35 10.97 49.18 16.07
C ILE A 35 9.66 48.47 16.43
N ASN A 36 8.55 48.86 15.79
CA ASN A 36 7.30 48.14 15.91
C ASN A 36 7.43 46.85 15.09
N ASN A 37 7.12 45.70 15.68
CA ASN A 37 7.21 44.42 15.00
C ASN A 37 6.30 44.39 13.75
N GLY A 38 5.15 45.06 13.83
CA GLY A 38 4.18 45.24 12.74
C GLY A 38 4.70 45.95 11.50
N ASP A 39 5.82 46.66 11.59
CA ASP A 39 6.40 47.38 10.45
C ASP A 39 7.45 46.53 9.71
N ILE A 40 7.75 45.33 10.21
CA ILE A 40 8.73 44.41 9.61
C ILE A 40 7.99 43.44 8.68
N PRO A 41 8.22 43.49 7.35
CA PRO A 41 7.62 42.52 6.44
C PRO A 41 8.22 41.13 6.64
N LEU A 42 7.37 40.10 6.62
CA LEU A 42 7.78 38.71 6.62
C LEU A 42 8.47 38.39 5.29
N LYS A 43 9.74 38.01 5.37
CA LYS A 43 10.57 37.61 4.22
C LYS A 43 11.20 36.27 4.51
N PHE A 44 11.32 35.41 3.50
CA PHE A 44 12.07 34.18 3.62
C PHE A 44 13.01 33.96 2.44
N VAL A 45 14.04 33.16 2.68
CA VAL A 45 14.89 32.55 1.67
C VAL A 45 14.74 31.05 1.80
N ALA A 46 14.76 30.34 0.68
CA ALA A 46 14.50 28.91 0.66
C ALA A 46 15.56 28.18 -0.15
N ASP A 47 16.04 27.10 0.46
CA ASP A 47 16.95 26.11 -0.10
C ASP A 47 16.34 24.72 0.09
N ILE A 48 16.69 23.78 -0.77
CA ILE A 48 16.33 22.36 -0.61
C ILE A 48 17.43 21.70 0.23
N HIS A 49 17.05 20.82 1.15
CA HIS A 49 17.99 20.15 2.04
C HIS A 49 19.01 19.32 1.25
N GLU A 50 20.29 19.70 1.30
CA GLU A 50 21.42 18.91 0.75
C GLU A 50 22.21 18.23 1.89
N ILE A 51 22.34 16.90 1.86
CA ILE A 51 23.40 16.22 2.61
C ILE A 51 24.65 16.16 1.73
N VAL A 52 25.64 16.99 2.05
CA VAL A 52 26.96 17.11 1.40
C VAL A 52 27.43 15.79 0.77
N SER A 53 27.36 15.68 -0.57
CA SER A 53 28.26 14.81 -1.31
C SER A 53 28.65 15.43 -2.65
N THR A 54 29.96 15.55 -2.85
CA THR A 54 30.58 16.14 -4.03
C THR A 54 30.30 15.26 -5.25
N ARG A 55 29.32 15.66 -6.08
CA ARG A 55 29.29 15.64 -7.57
C ARG A 55 27.84 15.55 -8.09
N VAL A 56 27.29 16.72 -8.43
CA VAL A 56 26.17 17.01 -9.34
C VAL A 56 24.88 16.19 -9.15
N ALA A 57 23.92 16.80 -8.44
CA ALA A 57 22.47 16.64 -8.66
C ALA A 57 21.85 18.04 -8.50
N ASN A 58 21.03 18.51 -9.44
CA ASN A 58 20.42 19.84 -9.38
C ASN A 58 19.29 19.84 -8.32
N ASN A 59 19.64 20.03 -7.05
CA ASN A 59 18.71 20.10 -5.92
C ASN A 59 18.39 21.57 -5.56
N ASN A 60 17.97 22.36 -6.55
CA ASN A 60 17.74 23.80 -6.41
C ASN A 60 16.44 24.22 -7.07
N PHE A 61 15.79 25.23 -6.48
CA PHE A 61 14.68 25.94 -7.13
C PHE A 61 15.17 26.73 -8.35
N GLU A 62 14.39 26.68 -9.42
CA GLU A 62 14.60 27.40 -10.67
C GLU A 62 13.78 28.69 -10.72
N GLU A 63 14.16 29.63 -11.60
CA GLU A 63 13.35 30.84 -11.82
C GLU A 63 11.93 30.46 -12.25
N GLY A 64 10.93 31.04 -11.59
CA GLY A 64 9.53 30.75 -11.82
C GLY A 64 8.95 29.64 -10.94
N ASP A 65 9.74 28.93 -10.13
CA ASP A 65 9.19 27.99 -9.15
C ASP A 65 8.32 28.71 -8.12
N GLU A 66 7.16 28.11 -7.84
CA GLU A 66 6.12 28.73 -7.00
C GLU A 66 5.90 27.92 -5.72
N VAL A 67 5.86 28.59 -4.57
CA VAL A 67 5.64 27.96 -3.26
C VAL A 67 4.50 28.63 -2.50
N GLY A 68 3.80 27.84 -1.68
CA GLY A 68 2.80 28.33 -0.74
C GLY A 68 3.36 28.42 0.68
N LEU A 69 2.95 29.42 1.45
CA LEU A 69 3.36 29.61 2.84
C LEU A 69 2.16 29.84 3.77
N PHE A 70 2.05 29.03 4.80
CA PHE A 70 1.17 29.23 5.95
C PHE A 70 1.97 29.77 7.13
N ALA A 71 1.42 30.76 7.83
CA ALA A 71 1.97 31.25 9.09
C ALA A 71 0.95 31.06 10.21
N LEU A 72 1.34 30.37 11.27
CA LEU A 72 0.52 30.09 12.46
C LEU A 72 1.04 30.94 13.62
N ALA A 73 0.15 31.60 14.36
CA ALA A 73 0.54 32.44 15.50
C ALA A 73 0.62 31.61 16.79
N GLY A 74 1.75 31.68 17.50
CA GLY A 74 1.96 30.98 18.76
C GLY A 74 1.79 29.48 18.63
N ASN A 75 0.83 28.89 19.37
CA ASN A 75 0.60 27.45 19.39
C ASN A 75 -0.62 27.01 18.55
N THR A 76 -1.12 27.88 17.67
CA THR A 76 -2.21 27.53 16.76
C THR A 76 -1.77 26.44 15.77
N THR A 77 -2.73 25.66 15.31
CA THR A 77 -2.54 24.54 14.39
C THR A 77 -3.13 24.85 13.02
N MET A 78 -2.81 24.03 12.01
CA MET A 78 -3.38 24.18 10.64
C MET A 78 -4.92 24.21 10.59
N GLN A 79 -5.61 23.58 11.55
CA GLN A 79 -7.08 23.53 11.59
C GLN A 79 -7.72 24.75 12.27
N GLU A 80 -6.90 25.62 12.85
CA GLU A 80 -7.36 26.84 13.52
C GLU A 80 -7.15 28.07 12.62
N GLU A 81 -7.52 29.24 13.13
CA GLU A 81 -7.28 30.51 12.43
C GLU A 81 -5.78 30.72 12.19
N ARG A 82 -5.42 30.92 10.92
CA ARG A 82 -4.03 31.09 10.47
C ARG A 82 -3.72 32.58 10.37
N TYR A 83 -2.51 32.98 10.77
CA TYR A 83 -2.05 34.36 10.69
C TYR A 83 -1.86 34.81 9.24
N ALA A 84 -1.30 33.92 8.42
CA ALA A 84 -1.29 34.07 6.97
C ALA A 84 -1.64 32.72 6.33
N ASP A 85 -2.47 32.77 5.30
CA ASP A 85 -3.06 31.57 4.71
C ASP A 85 -2.64 31.45 3.24
N ASN A 86 -1.87 30.40 2.92
CA ASN A 86 -1.41 30.03 1.59
C ASN A 86 -0.80 31.19 0.77
N LEU A 87 0.06 32.01 1.37
CA LEU A 87 0.73 33.09 0.66
C LEU A 87 1.55 32.54 -0.51
N HIS A 88 1.35 33.13 -1.68
CA HIS A 88 2.03 32.75 -2.92
C HIS A 88 3.38 33.45 -3.05
N PHE A 89 4.42 32.68 -3.34
CA PHE A 89 5.76 33.20 -3.61
C PHE A 89 6.33 32.60 -4.89
N VAL A 90 7.00 33.42 -5.69
CA VAL A 90 7.65 33.01 -6.94
C VAL A 90 9.16 33.24 -6.85
N ARG A 91 9.93 32.24 -7.28
CA ARG A 91 11.39 32.31 -7.36
C ARG A 91 11.81 33.28 -8.47
N SER A 92 12.48 34.35 -8.10
CA SER A 92 13.03 35.33 -9.03
C SER A 92 14.34 34.87 -9.67
N SER A 93 14.76 35.54 -10.76
CA SER A 93 16.06 35.34 -11.41
C SER A 93 17.27 35.63 -10.51
N SER A 94 17.11 36.42 -9.45
CA SER A 94 18.16 36.64 -8.45
C SER A 94 18.24 35.53 -7.39
N GLY A 95 17.34 34.54 -7.43
CA GLY A 95 17.28 33.45 -6.46
C GLY A 95 16.50 33.77 -5.19
N GLU A 96 15.81 34.91 -5.12
CA GLU A 96 14.96 35.26 -3.98
C GLU A 96 13.51 34.86 -4.26
N PHE A 97 12.77 34.46 -3.22
CA PHE A 97 11.32 34.25 -3.31
C PHE A 97 10.59 35.57 -3.05
N VAL A 98 9.73 35.95 -3.98
CA VAL A 98 9.00 37.22 -3.95
C VAL A 98 7.50 36.93 -3.94
N SER A 99 6.77 37.62 -3.07
CA SER A 99 5.30 37.60 -3.05
C SER A 99 4.75 38.94 -3.49
N ASP A 100 3.61 38.92 -4.18
CA ASP A 100 2.83 40.12 -4.49
C ASP A 100 2.06 40.62 -3.24
N GLU A 101 1.91 39.78 -2.23
CA GLU A 101 1.28 40.09 -0.96
C GLU A 101 2.32 40.42 0.12
N SER A 102 2.14 41.58 0.78
CA SER A 102 3.01 41.98 1.89
C SER A 102 2.34 41.65 3.22
N VAL A 103 2.84 40.62 3.90
CA VAL A 103 2.47 40.28 5.27
C VAL A 103 3.57 40.72 6.22
N TYR A 104 3.20 41.21 7.40
CA TYR A 104 4.12 41.72 8.43
C TYR A 104 4.15 40.79 9.63
N TYR A 105 5.07 40.99 10.58
CA TYR A 105 5.04 40.23 11.85
C TYR A 105 3.95 40.74 12.80
N PRO A 106 3.47 39.91 13.76
CA PRO A 106 2.50 40.36 14.76
C PRO A 106 3.02 41.51 15.64
N ASP A 107 2.24 42.59 15.75
CA ASP A 107 2.54 43.78 16.57
C ASP A 107 2.72 43.46 18.06
N ASP A 108 2.01 42.45 18.56
CA ASP A 108 2.05 42.00 19.95
C ASP A 108 3.29 41.15 20.27
N GLY A 109 4.13 40.86 19.26
CA GLY A 109 5.37 40.10 19.39
C GLY A 109 5.17 38.60 19.53
N VAL A 110 3.98 38.09 19.23
CA VAL A 110 3.75 36.64 19.13
C VAL A 110 4.65 36.04 18.04
N ALA A 111 5.28 34.91 18.36
CA ALA A 111 6.11 34.17 17.40
C ALA A 111 5.25 33.46 16.34
N LEU A 112 5.79 33.29 15.14
CA LEU A 112 5.15 32.58 14.05
C LEU A 112 5.76 31.18 13.86
N ASN A 113 4.92 30.18 13.61
CA ASN A 113 5.32 28.90 13.06
C ASN A 113 5.01 28.90 11.56
N LEU A 114 6.04 28.74 10.75
CA LEU A 114 5.95 28.79 9.29
C LEU A 114 5.91 27.37 8.72
N ILE A 115 5.00 27.13 7.78
CA ILE A 115 4.91 25.88 7.02
C ILE A 115 4.81 26.26 5.55
N SER A 116 5.75 25.79 4.73
CA SER A 116 5.81 26.12 3.31
C SER A 116 5.92 24.87 2.46
N TYR A 117 5.36 24.88 1.25
CA TYR A 117 5.33 23.72 0.36
C TYR A 117 5.51 24.08 -1.11
N TYR A 118 5.97 23.12 -1.89
CA TYR A 118 6.13 23.16 -3.34
C TYR A 118 5.56 21.87 -3.97
N PRO A 119 4.97 21.92 -5.18
CA PRO A 119 4.62 23.13 -5.92
C PRO A 119 3.41 23.84 -5.30
N TYR A 120 3.30 25.16 -5.51
CA TYR A 120 2.16 25.97 -5.09
C TYR A 120 0.84 25.46 -5.70
N GLN A 121 -0.22 25.49 -4.89
CA GLN A 121 -1.60 25.24 -5.34
C GLN A 121 -2.48 26.38 -4.84
N GLU A 122 -3.27 26.98 -5.72
CA GLU A 122 -4.13 28.14 -5.38
C GLU A 122 -5.12 27.78 -4.26
N GLU A 123 -5.73 26.59 -4.32
CA GLU A 123 -6.67 26.11 -3.31
C GLU A 123 -6.02 25.84 -1.94
N GLY A 124 -4.73 25.48 -1.92
CA GLY A 124 -3.97 25.18 -0.71
C GLY A 124 -4.67 24.20 0.24
N VAL A 125 -4.66 24.54 1.54
CA VAL A 125 -5.37 23.78 2.58
C VAL A 125 -6.59 24.57 3.00
N ALA A 126 -7.79 23.97 2.95
CA ALA A 126 -9.01 24.65 3.39
C ALA A 126 -8.94 25.09 4.87
N MET A 127 -9.56 26.22 5.20
CA MET A 127 -9.70 26.70 6.58
C MET A 127 -10.47 25.66 7.42
N GLY A 128 -9.97 25.32 8.61
CA GLY A 128 -10.54 24.26 9.44
C GLY A 128 -9.97 22.86 9.19
N GLU A 129 -9.18 22.69 8.11
CA GLU A 129 -8.60 21.41 7.70
C GLU A 129 -7.07 21.41 7.86
N SER A 130 -6.46 20.22 7.77
CA SER A 130 -4.99 20.05 7.74
C SER A 130 -4.48 19.33 6.50
N THR A 131 -5.34 19.12 5.50
CA THR A 131 -5.07 18.21 4.39
C THR A 131 -5.11 18.91 3.03
N MET A 132 -4.30 18.41 2.08
CA MET A 132 -4.25 18.90 0.70
C MET A 132 -4.07 17.73 -0.26
N GLN A 133 -4.69 17.83 -1.44
CA GLN A 133 -4.47 16.86 -2.51
C GLN A 133 -3.09 17.07 -3.13
N VAL A 134 -2.36 15.99 -3.34
CA VAL A 134 -1.04 15.98 -3.98
C VAL A 134 -1.02 14.97 -5.12
N SER A 135 -0.15 15.21 -6.10
CA SER A 135 -0.09 14.37 -7.30
C SER A 135 1.30 14.32 -7.91
N VAL A 136 1.57 13.25 -8.65
CA VAL A 136 2.68 13.18 -9.61
C VAL A 136 2.13 13.25 -11.03
N ALA A 137 2.87 13.87 -11.95
CA ALA A 137 2.54 13.87 -13.36
C ALA A 137 2.79 12.50 -13.98
N THR A 138 2.04 12.16 -15.03
CA THR A 138 2.22 10.92 -15.80
C THR A 138 3.28 11.07 -16.90
N SER A 139 3.60 12.29 -17.33
CA SER A 139 4.59 12.57 -18.39
C SER A 139 5.86 13.19 -17.82
N GLN A 140 6.49 12.50 -16.88
CA GLN A 140 7.71 12.98 -16.21
C GLN A 140 8.94 13.06 -17.12
N ASN A 141 8.86 12.56 -18.35
CA ASN A 141 9.85 12.87 -19.39
C ASN A 141 9.92 14.35 -19.78
N LYS A 142 8.95 15.18 -19.39
CA LYS A 142 9.01 16.64 -19.54
C LYS A 142 9.53 17.27 -18.26
N SER A 143 10.52 18.16 -18.40
CA SER A 143 11.19 18.81 -17.25
C SER A 143 10.23 19.44 -16.25
N ILE A 144 9.24 20.23 -16.73
CA ILE A 144 8.26 20.91 -15.86
C ILE A 144 7.35 19.92 -15.12
N ASP A 145 6.92 18.85 -15.81
CA ASP A 145 6.06 17.81 -15.22
C ASP A 145 6.84 17.00 -14.18
N TYR A 146 8.14 16.77 -14.39
CA TYR A 146 9.04 16.15 -13.41
C TYR A 146 9.25 17.03 -12.18
N SER A 147 9.60 18.31 -12.36
CA SER A 147 9.79 19.25 -11.25
C SER A 147 8.52 19.39 -10.41
N HIS A 148 7.35 19.59 -11.04
CA HIS A 148 6.07 19.66 -10.32
C HIS A 148 5.63 18.32 -9.69
N SER A 149 6.28 17.21 -10.05
CA SER A 149 6.07 15.94 -9.37
C SER A 149 6.88 15.84 -8.08
N ASP A 150 7.80 16.77 -7.79
CA ASP A 150 8.61 16.74 -6.57
C ASP A 150 7.92 17.52 -5.44
N PHE A 151 7.13 16.82 -4.61
CA PHE A 151 6.43 17.47 -3.51
C PHE A 151 7.38 17.73 -2.33
N LEU A 152 7.58 19.01 -1.99
CA LEU A 152 8.52 19.45 -0.96
C LEU A 152 7.81 20.18 0.18
N ILE A 153 8.32 20.04 1.40
CA ILE A 153 7.84 20.79 2.58
C ILE A 153 8.99 21.33 3.42
N ALA A 154 8.86 22.57 3.87
CA ALA A 154 9.68 23.19 4.88
C ALA A 154 8.82 23.64 6.07
N SER A 155 9.37 23.54 7.28
CA SER A 155 8.72 24.08 8.48
C SER A 155 9.74 24.73 9.41
N LYS A 156 9.36 25.83 10.07
CA LYS A 156 10.18 26.50 11.07
C LYS A 156 9.33 27.08 12.19
N GLU A 157 9.63 26.69 13.42
CA GLU A 157 8.88 27.09 14.60
C GLU A 157 9.53 28.29 15.31
N ASP A 158 8.76 28.96 16.16
CA ASP A 158 9.20 30.05 17.05
C ASP A 158 9.91 31.21 16.33
N VAL A 159 9.44 31.58 15.13
CA VAL A 159 10.01 32.67 14.34
C VAL A 159 9.58 34.02 14.90
N LEU A 160 10.53 34.74 15.49
CA LEU A 160 10.35 36.12 15.97
C LEU A 160 10.60 37.15 14.87
N ALA A 161 10.05 38.35 15.06
CA ALA A 161 10.22 39.47 14.13
C ALA A 161 11.71 39.82 13.92
N SER A 162 12.15 39.81 12.67
CA SER A 162 13.52 40.12 12.26
C SER A 162 13.54 40.81 10.91
N LYS A 163 14.50 41.73 10.72
CA LYS A 163 14.76 42.36 9.41
C LYS A 163 15.46 41.42 8.44
N GLU A 164 16.04 40.32 8.94
CA GLU A 164 16.67 39.28 8.13
C GLU A 164 15.63 38.31 7.59
N ALA A 165 15.85 37.82 6.36
CA ALA A 165 14.99 36.82 5.77
C ALA A 165 15.09 35.48 6.53
N VAL A 166 13.95 34.84 6.76
CA VAL A 166 13.87 33.55 7.42
C VAL A 166 14.38 32.45 6.47
N ALA A 167 15.44 31.75 6.83
CA ALA A 167 15.88 30.58 6.06
C ALA A 167 14.92 29.39 6.30
N LEU A 168 14.35 28.85 5.23
CA LEU A 168 13.53 27.64 5.18
C LEU A 168 14.26 26.53 4.41
N THR A 169 14.24 25.33 4.95
CA THR A 169 14.90 24.16 4.36
C THR A 169 13.85 23.12 3.95
N TYR A 170 13.73 22.90 2.65
CA TYR A 170 12.72 22.03 2.07
C TYR A 170 13.19 20.57 2.04
N ASN A 171 12.28 19.66 2.36
CA ASN A 171 12.51 18.22 2.34
C ASN A 171 11.56 17.56 1.35
N HIS A 172 12.10 16.66 0.53
CA HIS A 172 11.31 15.79 -0.35
C HIS A 172 10.34 14.97 0.48
N GLN A 173 9.08 14.94 0.07
CA GLN A 173 8.03 14.12 0.68
C GLN A 173 7.68 12.91 -0.16
N PHE A 174 8.08 12.90 -1.44
CA PHE A 174 7.86 11.77 -2.32
C PHE A 174 9.06 10.81 -2.35
N PHE A 175 8.97 9.78 -3.19
CA PHE A 175 10.01 8.77 -3.38
C PHE A 175 10.55 8.80 -4.81
N ARG A 176 11.88 8.81 -4.98
CA ARG A 176 12.52 8.77 -6.30
C ARG A 176 13.00 7.37 -6.66
N LEU A 177 12.52 6.84 -7.78
CA LEU A 177 12.97 5.56 -8.35
C LEU A 177 13.90 5.82 -9.54
N LYS A 178 15.13 5.34 -9.47
CA LYS A 178 16.11 5.33 -10.58
C LYS A 178 16.10 3.97 -11.24
N ILE A 179 16.10 3.92 -12.57
CA ILE A 179 16.05 2.68 -13.35
C ILE A 179 17.38 2.51 -14.07
N VAL A 180 17.97 1.32 -13.93
CA VAL A 180 19.22 0.94 -14.59
C VAL A 180 19.03 -0.35 -15.35
N LEU A 181 19.50 -0.41 -16.60
CA LEU A 181 19.57 -1.67 -17.35
C LEU A 181 21.00 -2.20 -17.36
N VAL A 182 21.14 -3.51 -17.14
CA VAL A 182 22.42 -4.22 -17.26
C VAL A 182 22.34 -5.31 -18.32
N PRO A 183 23.39 -5.52 -19.12
CA PRO A 183 23.39 -6.57 -20.14
C PRO A 183 23.36 -7.95 -19.49
N GLY A 184 22.41 -8.79 -19.90
CA GLY A 184 22.36 -10.20 -19.57
C GLY A 184 23.27 -11.05 -20.47
N GLU A 185 23.12 -12.38 -20.41
CA GLU A 185 23.96 -13.30 -21.19
C GLU A 185 23.74 -13.08 -22.69
N GLY A 186 24.82 -12.76 -23.42
CA GLY A 186 24.78 -12.53 -24.87
C GLY A 186 24.47 -11.08 -25.28
N GLU A 187 24.11 -10.21 -24.33
CA GLU A 187 23.83 -8.80 -24.59
C GLU A 187 25.07 -7.91 -24.41
N ASN A 188 25.05 -6.74 -25.04
CA ASN A 188 26.09 -5.73 -24.92
C ASN A 188 25.47 -4.34 -24.68
N VAL A 189 26.09 -3.55 -23.81
CA VAL A 189 25.54 -2.26 -23.35
C VAL A 189 25.51 -1.19 -24.45
N GLU A 190 26.44 -1.23 -25.40
CA GLU A 190 26.43 -0.32 -26.55
C GLU A 190 25.24 -0.62 -27.48
N ASP A 191 24.94 -1.89 -27.72
CA ASP A 191 23.77 -2.31 -28.52
C ASP A 191 22.45 -1.95 -27.79
N MET A 192 22.40 -2.13 -26.46
CA MET A 192 21.27 -1.69 -25.65
C MET A 192 21.04 -0.18 -25.72
N LEU A 193 22.10 0.65 -25.68
CA LEU A 193 21.97 2.10 -25.87
C LEU A 193 21.46 2.44 -27.27
N ALA A 194 21.98 1.75 -28.30
CA ALA A 194 21.57 1.96 -29.68
C ALA A 194 20.08 1.62 -29.92
N ALA A 195 19.57 0.60 -29.25
CA ALA A 195 18.14 0.25 -29.25
C ALA A 195 17.27 1.33 -28.57
N ASN A 196 17.87 2.19 -27.74
CA ASN A 196 17.26 3.30 -27.01
C ASN A 196 15.89 2.97 -26.41
N PRO A 197 15.84 2.02 -25.45
CA PRO A 197 14.59 1.43 -25.07
C PRO A 197 13.71 2.42 -24.29
N THR A 198 12.42 2.44 -24.59
CA THR A 198 11.47 3.33 -23.89
C THR A 198 10.92 2.63 -22.65
N LEU A 199 10.63 3.41 -21.60
CA LEU A 199 10.13 2.90 -20.33
C LEU A 199 8.77 3.50 -19.99
N SER A 200 7.93 2.69 -19.35
CA SER A 200 6.77 3.16 -18.61
C SER A 200 6.59 2.36 -17.33
N VAL A 201 5.96 2.97 -16.32
CA VAL A 201 5.75 2.35 -15.00
C VAL A 201 4.27 2.37 -14.67
N SER A 202 3.74 1.23 -14.24
CA SER A 202 2.31 0.99 -14.02
C SER A 202 2.01 0.40 -12.64
N GLY A 203 0.75 0.51 -12.19
CA GLY A 203 0.28 -0.03 -10.91
C GLY A 203 0.43 0.91 -9.71
N PHE A 204 0.77 2.18 -9.93
CA PHE A 204 0.93 3.18 -8.88
C PHE A 204 -0.19 4.21 -8.90
N TYR A 205 -0.65 4.60 -7.72
CA TYR A 205 -1.54 5.75 -7.57
C TYR A 205 -0.77 7.05 -7.83
N THR A 206 -1.34 7.90 -8.68
CA THR A 206 -0.78 9.20 -9.08
C THR A 206 -1.32 10.37 -8.27
N LYS A 207 -2.30 10.13 -7.39
CA LYS A 207 -2.88 11.12 -6.47
C LYS A 207 -3.02 10.58 -5.06
N ALA A 208 -2.87 11.44 -4.06
CA ALA A 208 -3.12 11.15 -2.66
C ALA A 208 -3.53 12.44 -1.91
N ILE A 209 -3.93 12.30 -0.65
CA ILE A 209 -4.10 13.40 0.29
C ILE A 209 -2.94 13.40 1.27
N TYR A 210 -2.26 14.53 1.43
CA TYR A 210 -1.23 14.74 2.44
C TYR A 210 -1.79 15.55 3.63
N ASP A 211 -1.57 15.07 4.85
CA ASP A 211 -1.95 15.77 6.09
C ASP A 211 -0.73 16.48 6.69
N PHE A 212 -0.76 17.81 6.75
CA PHE A 212 0.34 18.64 7.26
C PHE A 212 0.55 18.51 8.77
N GLN A 213 -0.48 18.13 9.55
CA GLN A 213 -0.35 17.90 10.98
C GLN A 213 0.16 16.48 11.27
N LYS A 214 -0.45 15.47 10.63
CA LYS A 214 -0.07 14.06 10.84
C LYS A 214 1.21 13.67 10.10
N LYS A 215 1.60 14.47 9.08
CA LYS A 215 2.73 14.21 8.18
C LYS A 215 2.63 12.85 7.49
N ALA A 216 1.43 12.56 6.98
CA ALA A 216 1.09 11.25 6.43
C ALA A 216 0.25 11.37 5.15
N PHE A 217 0.42 10.40 4.25
CA PHE A 217 -0.35 10.25 3.02
C PHE A 217 -1.55 9.31 3.24
N SER A 218 -2.67 9.63 2.60
CA SER A 218 -3.92 8.86 2.67
C SER A 218 -4.72 9.03 1.37
N ALA A 219 -5.89 8.39 1.26
CA ALA A 219 -6.85 8.55 0.15
C ALA A 219 -6.21 8.47 -1.26
N TYR A 220 -5.38 7.46 -1.47
CA TYR A 220 -4.72 7.21 -2.75
C TYR A 220 -5.74 6.96 -3.87
N SER A 221 -5.54 7.59 -5.02
CA SER A 221 -6.47 7.53 -6.15
C SER A 221 -5.75 7.70 -7.49
N GLU A 222 -6.48 7.37 -8.56
CA GLU A 222 -6.02 7.36 -9.96
C GLU A 222 -4.76 6.50 -10.19
N GLU A 223 -4.94 5.33 -10.80
CA GLU A 223 -3.83 4.51 -11.27
C GLU A 223 -3.61 4.75 -12.76
N LYS A 224 -2.44 5.30 -13.11
CA LYS A 224 -2.09 5.66 -14.49
C LYS A 224 -0.64 5.28 -14.76
N GLU A 225 -0.36 5.01 -16.04
CA GLU A 225 0.99 4.79 -16.54
C GLU A 225 1.82 6.08 -16.44
N ILE A 226 3.07 5.96 -15.96
CA ILE A 226 4.02 7.07 -15.79
C ILE A 226 5.22 6.84 -16.72
N ILE A 227 5.57 7.85 -17.50
CA ILE A 227 6.74 7.87 -18.39
C ILE A 227 7.91 8.52 -17.63
N PRO A 228 9.02 7.82 -17.37
CA PRO A 228 10.16 8.35 -16.62
C PRO A 228 10.90 9.52 -17.29
N ALA A 229 11.53 10.34 -16.46
CA ALA A 229 12.45 11.40 -16.84
C ALA A 229 13.82 10.90 -17.30
N GLY A 230 14.59 11.80 -17.89
CA GLY A 230 16.00 11.60 -18.25
C GLY A 230 16.22 10.86 -19.56
N GLU A 231 17.49 10.66 -19.92
CA GLU A 231 17.94 9.97 -21.12
C GLU A 231 18.96 8.90 -20.77
N TRP A 232 19.05 7.87 -21.61
CA TRP A 232 20.00 6.80 -21.39
C TRP A 232 21.44 7.23 -21.63
N GLU A 233 22.32 6.83 -20.72
CA GLU A 233 23.76 6.98 -20.87
C GLU A 233 24.49 5.73 -20.34
N ILE A 234 25.67 5.47 -20.88
CA ILE A 234 26.50 4.35 -20.41
C ILE A 234 27.39 4.83 -19.26
N LYS A 235 27.25 4.20 -18.09
CA LYS A 235 28.16 4.36 -16.95
C LYS A 235 28.55 3.00 -16.40
N GLU A 236 29.86 2.77 -16.28
CA GLU A 236 30.42 1.54 -15.70
C GLU A 236 29.88 0.23 -16.31
N GLY A 237 29.59 0.23 -17.63
CA GLY A 237 29.05 -0.93 -18.34
C GLY A 237 27.55 -1.18 -18.12
N ARG A 238 26.83 -0.19 -17.58
CA ARG A 238 25.39 -0.20 -17.31
C ARG A 238 24.72 0.95 -18.07
N LEU A 239 23.45 0.80 -18.42
CA LEU A 239 22.63 1.86 -19.00
C LEU A 239 21.86 2.56 -17.87
N VAL A 240 22.16 3.82 -17.62
CA VAL A 240 21.60 4.61 -16.50
C VAL A 240 20.97 5.91 -17.02
N GLY A 241 20.30 6.66 -16.13
CA GLY A 241 19.82 8.02 -16.43
C GLY A 241 18.31 8.16 -16.53
N LYS A 242 17.55 7.06 -16.48
CA LYS A 242 16.08 7.11 -16.37
C LYS A 242 15.65 7.10 -14.91
N GLU A 243 14.77 8.01 -14.52
CA GLU A 243 14.23 8.08 -13.15
C GLU A 243 12.81 8.66 -13.12
N LEU A 244 12.08 8.41 -12.04
CA LEU A 244 10.74 8.96 -11.82
C LEU A 244 10.46 9.18 -10.33
N ILE A 245 9.55 10.09 -10.04
CA ILE A 245 9.05 10.38 -8.71
C ILE A 245 7.68 9.72 -8.52
N LEU A 246 7.52 9.04 -7.38
CA LEU A 246 6.33 8.30 -7.00
C LEU A 246 5.83 8.79 -5.63
N ILE A 247 4.51 8.81 -5.45
CA ILE A 247 3.92 9.02 -4.12
C ILE A 247 4.29 7.81 -3.24
N PRO A 248 4.81 8.01 -2.01
CA PRO A 248 5.10 6.94 -1.06
C PRO A 248 3.86 6.10 -0.83
N GLN A 249 3.92 4.82 -1.18
CA GLN A 249 2.79 3.90 -1.09
C GLN A 249 3.29 2.46 -1.00
N GLU A 250 2.45 1.57 -0.48
CA GLU A 250 2.77 0.15 -0.41
C GLU A 250 2.79 -0.50 -1.81
N ALA A 251 3.82 -1.30 -2.08
CA ALA A 251 3.95 -2.08 -3.31
C ALA A 251 3.51 -3.53 -3.09
N THR A 252 2.90 -4.13 -4.10
CA THR A 252 2.52 -5.54 -4.13
C THR A 252 3.25 -6.22 -5.28
N MET A 253 4.02 -7.26 -4.95
CA MET A 253 4.80 -8.00 -5.94
C MET A 253 3.92 -8.49 -7.10
N GLY A 254 4.32 -8.14 -8.32
CA GLY A 254 3.61 -8.54 -9.53
C GLY A 254 2.33 -7.74 -9.85
N TYR A 255 1.97 -6.76 -9.03
CA TYR A 255 0.95 -5.77 -9.36
C TYR A 255 1.59 -4.55 -10.04
N GLN A 256 2.61 -3.96 -9.42
CA GLN A 256 3.39 -2.91 -10.05
C GLN A 256 4.50 -3.48 -10.93
N TYR A 257 4.64 -2.88 -12.10
CA TYR A 257 5.58 -3.31 -13.11
C TYR A 257 6.04 -2.15 -13.97
N ILE A 258 7.14 -2.39 -14.67
CA ILE A 258 7.78 -1.52 -15.64
C ILE A 258 7.60 -2.19 -16.99
N THR A 259 7.14 -1.45 -18.00
CA THR A 259 7.20 -1.88 -19.38
C THR A 259 8.42 -1.25 -20.02
N LEU A 260 9.24 -2.06 -20.67
CA LEU A 260 10.36 -1.64 -21.49
C LEU A 260 10.05 -2.00 -22.94
N GLU A 261 10.23 -1.10 -23.89
CA GLU A 261 10.11 -1.41 -25.31
C GLU A 261 11.45 -1.15 -25.99
N ALA A 262 12.02 -2.18 -26.61
CA ALA A 262 13.28 -2.09 -27.36
C ALA A 262 13.09 -2.71 -28.74
N GLU A 263 13.47 -1.99 -29.79
CA GLU A 263 13.33 -2.44 -31.20
C GLU A 263 11.91 -2.91 -31.58
N GLY A 264 10.87 -2.30 -30.98
CA GLY A 264 9.47 -2.67 -31.21
C GLY A 264 9.02 -3.97 -30.52
N ARG A 265 9.83 -4.50 -29.60
CA ARG A 265 9.45 -5.62 -28.72
C ARG A 265 9.19 -5.10 -27.31
N PRO A 266 8.02 -5.41 -26.72
CA PRO A 266 7.74 -5.09 -25.34
C PRO A 266 8.33 -6.14 -24.40
N TYR A 267 8.79 -5.67 -23.27
CA TYR A 267 9.38 -6.42 -22.17
C TYR A 267 8.71 -5.96 -20.88
N THR A 268 8.36 -6.86 -19.98
CA THR A 268 7.76 -6.48 -18.69
C THR A 268 8.70 -6.77 -17.55
N SER A 269 8.96 -5.81 -16.67
CA SER A 269 9.72 -5.99 -15.45
C SER A 269 8.91 -5.78 -14.19
N LEU A 270 8.75 -6.84 -13.39
CA LEU A 270 8.00 -6.76 -12.15
C LEU A 270 8.84 -6.14 -11.05
N LEU A 271 8.24 -5.30 -10.22
CA LEU A 271 8.93 -4.75 -9.06
C LEU A 271 9.13 -5.82 -7.98
N PRO A 272 10.29 -5.81 -7.29
CA PRO A 272 10.58 -6.77 -6.26
C PRO A 272 9.76 -6.46 -5.00
N SER A 273 9.39 -7.52 -4.28
CA SER A 273 8.64 -7.43 -3.02
C SER A 273 9.36 -6.66 -1.90
N THR A 274 10.66 -6.43 -2.05
CA THR A 274 11.49 -5.67 -1.09
C THR A 274 11.53 -4.17 -1.37
N LEU A 275 10.95 -3.69 -2.48
CA LEU A 275 10.90 -2.26 -2.77
C LEU A 275 9.98 -1.56 -1.77
N GLN A 276 10.55 -0.69 -0.94
CA GLN A 276 9.81 0.18 -0.05
C GLN A 276 9.86 1.62 -0.57
N LEU A 277 8.69 2.20 -0.83
CA LEU A 277 8.56 3.57 -1.30
C LEU A 277 8.38 4.50 -0.09
N ALA A 278 9.49 4.85 0.55
CA ALA A 278 9.47 5.70 1.74
C ALA A 278 9.57 7.19 1.40
N SER A 279 8.88 8.04 2.17
CA SER A 279 8.91 9.50 2.01
C SER A 279 10.33 10.08 2.15
N GLY A 280 10.71 10.96 1.22
CA GLY A 280 11.99 11.67 1.21
C GLY A 280 13.19 10.78 0.87
N LYS A 281 12.93 9.60 0.29
CA LYS A 281 13.95 8.61 -0.01
C LYS A 281 14.05 8.36 -1.51
N GLN A 282 15.15 7.73 -1.91
CA GLN A 282 15.32 7.27 -3.29
C GLN A 282 15.80 5.82 -3.34
N ARG A 283 15.67 5.23 -4.52
CA ARG A 283 16.19 3.90 -4.78
C ARG A 283 16.56 3.66 -6.23
N GLU A 284 17.65 2.94 -6.44
CA GLU A 284 18.00 2.38 -7.75
C GLU A 284 17.42 0.97 -7.91
N LEU A 285 16.80 0.75 -9.07
CA LEU A 285 16.26 -0.51 -9.53
C LEU A 285 17.03 -0.96 -10.77
N GLU A 286 17.74 -2.07 -10.63
CA GLU A 286 18.47 -2.70 -11.73
C GLU A 286 17.58 -3.73 -12.43
N ILE A 287 17.56 -3.69 -13.77
CA ILE A 287 16.85 -4.64 -14.63
C ILE A 287 17.89 -5.30 -15.53
N THR A 288 18.01 -6.62 -15.44
CA THR A 288 18.82 -7.37 -16.40
C THR A 288 18.07 -7.46 -17.72
N PHE A 289 18.65 -6.93 -18.79
CA PHE A 289 18.09 -6.97 -20.12
C PHE A 289 18.58 -8.21 -20.88
N VAL A 290 17.67 -8.97 -21.47
CA VAL A 290 17.94 -10.13 -22.34
C VAL A 290 16.94 -10.07 -23.49
N ALA A 291 17.39 -9.95 -24.74
CA ALA A 291 16.50 -9.73 -25.89
C ALA A 291 15.60 -10.95 -26.22
N ASP A 292 16.01 -12.14 -25.76
CA ASP A 292 15.27 -13.40 -25.93
C ASP A 292 14.21 -13.66 -24.84
N GLU A 293 14.07 -12.78 -23.83
CA GLU A 293 13.10 -12.93 -22.73
C GLU A 293 12.02 -11.84 -22.76
N ASP A 294 10.73 -12.19 -22.83
CA ASP A 294 9.63 -11.19 -22.87
C ASP A 294 9.33 -10.53 -21.50
N ILE A 295 9.80 -11.12 -20.40
CA ILE A 295 9.72 -10.53 -19.06
C ILE A 295 11.18 -10.34 -18.62
N LEU A 296 11.49 -9.17 -18.10
CA LEU A 296 12.80 -8.84 -17.56
C LEU A 296 12.70 -8.79 -16.05
N MET A 297 13.76 -9.13 -15.35
CA MET A 297 13.67 -9.26 -13.90
C MET A 297 14.33 -8.05 -13.26
N SER A 298 13.53 -7.27 -12.53
CA SER A 298 14.02 -6.12 -11.79
C SER A 298 14.38 -6.52 -10.37
N LYS A 299 15.36 -5.81 -9.83
CA LYS A 299 15.82 -5.99 -8.48
C LYS A 299 16.16 -4.66 -7.83
N VAL A 300 15.83 -4.59 -6.54
CA VAL A 300 16.16 -3.48 -5.65
C VAL A 300 17.50 -3.75 -4.97
N SER A 301 18.38 -2.75 -5.01
CA SER A 301 19.76 -2.76 -4.48
C SER A 301 19.95 -1.71 -3.40
N GLY A 302 20.53 -2.01 -2.23
CA GLY A 302 20.97 -1.01 -1.23
C GLY A 302 20.27 -1.06 0.14
N GLU A 303 20.59 -0.09 0.99
CA GLU A 303 19.66 0.44 1.99
C GLU A 303 18.88 1.63 1.40
N ILE A 304 17.74 1.99 2.00
CA ILE A 304 16.90 3.06 1.46
C ILE A 304 17.64 4.36 1.69
N GLY A 305 18.27 4.88 0.63
CA GLY A 305 19.06 6.09 0.70
C GLY A 305 18.17 7.30 0.94
N ASP A 306 18.69 8.28 1.68
CA ASP A 306 18.18 9.65 1.60
C ASP A 306 18.13 10.10 0.14
N TRP A 307 17.23 11.02 -0.16
CA TRP A 307 17.07 11.56 -1.52
C TRP A 307 18.39 11.97 -2.19
N ASP A 308 19.43 12.31 -1.42
CA ASP A 308 20.78 12.68 -1.89
C ASP A 308 21.85 11.57 -1.79
N GLY A 309 21.53 10.39 -1.26
CA GLY A 309 22.49 9.29 -1.03
C GLY A 309 23.06 8.62 -2.31
N ALA A 310 24.18 7.91 -2.16
CA ALA A 310 24.92 7.25 -3.25
C ALA A 310 25.12 5.73 -3.04
N GLU A 311 24.32 5.09 -2.19
CA GLU A 311 24.49 3.68 -1.81
C GLU A 311 24.06 2.70 -2.90
N VAL A 312 24.84 1.63 -3.11
CA VAL A 312 24.62 0.60 -4.14
C VAL A 312 24.92 -0.80 -3.57
N ASP A 313 23.95 -1.72 -3.58
CA ASP A 313 24.18 -3.15 -3.27
C ASP A 313 23.94 -4.09 -4.45
N ARG A 314 24.42 -5.32 -4.34
CA ARG A 314 24.25 -6.40 -5.33
C ARG A 314 23.59 -7.62 -4.72
N THR A 315 22.81 -8.36 -5.53
CA THR A 315 22.20 -9.68 -5.27
C THR A 315 21.31 -10.10 -6.46
N GLU A 316 20.66 -11.27 -6.39
CA GLU A 316 20.36 -12.17 -7.53
C GLU A 316 19.06 -11.95 -8.31
N SER A 317 19.12 -12.31 -9.60
CA SER A 317 18.02 -12.42 -10.54
C SER A 317 17.01 -13.48 -10.13
N VAL A 318 15.72 -13.24 -10.34
CA VAL A 318 14.76 -14.33 -10.57
C VAL A 318 14.87 -14.69 -12.05
N THR A 319 14.90 -15.96 -12.41
CA THR A 319 14.92 -16.40 -13.81
C THR A 319 13.51 -16.78 -14.21
N LEU A 320 13.05 -16.33 -15.38
CA LEU A 320 11.81 -16.84 -15.95
C LEU A 320 12.06 -18.20 -16.54
N HIS A 321 11.06 -19.06 -16.40
CA HIS A 321 11.18 -20.42 -16.85
C HIS A 321 10.18 -20.60 -17.99
N LYS A 322 10.53 -21.44 -18.97
CA LYS A 322 9.58 -21.92 -19.98
C LYS A 322 8.51 -22.86 -19.38
N TYR A 323 8.39 -22.92 -18.06
CA TYR A 323 7.46 -23.75 -17.33
C TYR A 323 7.23 -23.20 -15.92
N VAL A 324 6.08 -23.52 -15.33
CA VAL A 324 5.86 -23.37 -13.89
C VAL A 324 6.21 -24.70 -13.21
N ASP A 325 7.12 -24.67 -12.23
CA ASP A 325 7.38 -25.80 -11.34
C ASP A 325 6.36 -25.80 -10.19
N VAL A 326 5.31 -26.61 -10.29
CA VAL A 326 4.24 -26.67 -9.29
C VAL A 326 4.71 -27.20 -7.93
N SER A 327 5.88 -27.84 -7.85
CA SER A 327 6.46 -28.28 -6.58
C SER A 327 7.08 -27.13 -5.78
N LYS A 328 7.33 -25.98 -6.42
CA LYS A 328 7.82 -24.76 -5.77
C LYS A 328 6.70 -23.81 -5.33
N LEU A 329 5.46 -24.08 -5.73
CA LEU A 329 4.31 -23.28 -5.31
C LEU A 329 3.93 -23.65 -3.88
N THR A 330 4.00 -22.70 -2.95
CA THR A 330 3.73 -22.94 -1.53
C THR A 330 2.23 -23.00 -1.24
N PHE A 331 1.44 -22.27 -2.03
CA PHE A 331 0.02 -22.02 -1.79
C PHE A 331 -0.29 -21.39 -0.41
N GLU A 332 0.73 -20.79 0.21
CA GLU A 332 0.61 -20.19 1.55
C GLU A 332 -0.12 -18.85 1.51
N LYS A 333 0.08 -18.02 0.48
CA LYS A 333 -0.61 -16.72 0.36
C LYS A 333 -1.77 -16.74 -0.62
N SER A 334 -1.99 -17.85 -1.33
CA SER A 334 -3.22 -18.12 -2.10
C SER A 334 -3.24 -19.57 -2.57
N ASN A 335 -4.43 -20.17 -2.67
CA ASN A 335 -4.62 -21.43 -3.38
C ASN A 335 -4.70 -21.23 -4.90
N VAL A 336 -4.74 -19.99 -5.37
CA VAL A 336 -4.88 -19.63 -6.78
C VAL A 336 -3.63 -18.85 -7.20
N TYR A 337 -3.02 -19.24 -8.32
CA TYR A 337 -1.91 -18.55 -8.93
C TYR A 337 -2.29 -18.06 -10.32
N LYS A 338 -1.95 -16.81 -10.63
CA LYS A 338 -1.93 -16.29 -12.00
C LYS A 338 -0.61 -16.66 -12.64
N VAL A 339 -0.65 -17.18 -13.86
CA VAL A 339 0.54 -17.41 -14.66
C VAL A 339 0.62 -16.31 -15.71
N LEU A 340 1.67 -15.50 -15.65
CA LEU A 340 1.87 -14.35 -16.51
C LEU A 340 2.91 -14.63 -17.60
N ASN A 341 2.65 -14.13 -18.80
CA ASN A 341 3.63 -13.91 -19.86
C ASN A 341 3.47 -12.46 -20.35
N SER A 342 4.56 -11.70 -20.40
CA SER A 342 4.55 -10.27 -20.80
C SER A 342 3.52 -9.44 -20.03
N GLY A 343 3.42 -9.65 -18.71
CA GLY A 343 2.42 -9.00 -17.83
C GLY A 343 0.96 -9.47 -18.00
N LYS A 344 0.64 -10.21 -19.06
CA LYS A 344 -0.70 -10.74 -19.33
C LYS A 344 -0.88 -12.12 -18.68
N GLN A 345 -2.02 -12.34 -18.02
CA GLN A 345 -2.37 -13.68 -17.54
C GLN A 345 -2.65 -14.62 -18.72
N VAL A 346 -1.89 -15.72 -18.78
CA VAL A 346 -1.97 -16.75 -19.83
C VAL A 346 -2.41 -18.11 -19.30
N ALA A 347 -2.42 -18.31 -17.99
CA ALA A 347 -3.05 -19.45 -17.33
C ALA A 347 -3.39 -19.13 -15.86
N GLU A 348 -4.18 -20.00 -15.24
CA GLU A 348 -4.41 -20.04 -13.79
C GLU A 348 -4.02 -21.41 -13.22
N ILE A 349 -3.33 -21.46 -12.09
CA ILE A 349 -3.02 -22.71 -11.39
C ILE A 349 -3.67 -22.71 -10.02
N CYS A 350 -4.53 -23.69 -9.76
CA CYS A 350 -5.29 -23.83 -8.52
C CYS A 350 -4.86 -25.07 -7.73
N LYS A 351 -4.72 -24.92 -6.41
CA LYS A 351 -4.80 -26.02 -5.44
C LYS A 351 -6.25 -26.14 -4.96
N GLU A 352 -6.98 -27.11 -5.51
CA GLU A 352 -8.42 -27.27 -5.29
C GLU A 352 -8.80 -28.70 -4.89
N TYR A 353 -10.00 -28.85 -4.33
CA TYR A 353 -10.56 -30.16 -3.97
C TYR A 353 -11.57 -30.60 -5.02
N LEU A 354 -11.22 -31.63 -5.78
CA LEU A 354 -12.05 -32.22 -6.82
C LEU A 354 -13.04 -33.21 -6.19
N VAL A 355 -14.32 -33.11 -6.55
CA VAL A 355 -15.40 -33.97 -6.04
C VAL A 355 -16.31 -34.38 -7.19
N THR A 356 -16.47 -35.68 -7.36
CA THR A 356 -17.47 -36.32 -8.22
C THR A 356 -18.18 -37.41 -7.40
N PRO A 357 -19.25 -38.08 -7.90
CA PRO A 357 -19.88 -39.18 -7.19
C PRO A 357 -18.89 -40.27 -6.73
N GLU A 358 -17.91 -40.62 -7.57
CA GLU A 358 -17.00 -41.78 -7.38
C GLU A 358 -15.56 -41.40 -7.01
N PHE A 359 -15.23 -40.11 -6.99
CA PHE A 359 -13.85 -39.65 -6.80
C PHE A 359 -13.80 -38.35 -6.00
N SER A 360 -12.87 -38.29 -5.05
CA SER A 360 -12.44 -37.02 -4.46
C SER A 360 -10.94 -36.98 -4.16
N SER A 361 -10.32 -35.83 -4.37
CA SER A 361 -8.91 -35.60 -4.09
C SER A 361 -8.59 -34.11 -4.10
N GLN A 362 -7.62 -33.69 -3.28
CA GLN A 362 -6.93 -32.44 -3.55
C GLN A 362 -6.05 -32.61 -4.79
N ALA A 363 -6.00 -31.57 -5.61
CA ALA A 363 -5.27 -31.55 -6.87
C ALA A 363 -4.62 -30.19 -7.11
N ILE A 364 -3.53 -30.19 -7.86
CA ILE A 364 -3.00 -29.00 -8.52
C ILE A 364 -3.48 -29.06 -9.97
N VAL A 365 -4.27 -28.08 -10.37
CA VAL A 365 -4.92 -28.01 -11.68
C VAL A 365 -4.54 -26.72 -12.37
N ALA A 366 -4.18 -26.80 -13.64
CA ALA A 366 -3.87 -25.66 -14.49
C ALA A 366 -5.00 -25.44 -15.51
N TYR A 367 -5.46 -24.21 -15.64
CA TYR A 367 -6.53 -23.78 -16.54
C TYR A 367 -6.02 -22.76 -17.56
N PRO A 368 -6.35 -22.93 -18.85
CA PRO A 368 -6.02 -21.92 -19.86
C PRO A 368 -6.94 -20.70 -19.73
N MET A 369 -6.63 -19.65 -20.49
CA MET A 369 -7.45 -18.45 -20.58
C MET A 369 -8.25 -18.45 -21.89
N LYS A 370 -9.46 -17.88 -21.86
CA LYS A 370 -10.28 -17.61 -23.06
C LYS A 370 -9.80 -16.35 -23.77
N GLU A 371 -10.30 -16.14 -24.99
CA GLU A 371 -10.00 -14.94 -25.78
C GLU A 371 -10.43 -13.63 -25.08
N ASP A 372 -11.49 -13.68 -24.27
CA ASP A 372 -11.98 -12.53 -23.49
C ASP A 372 -11.16 -12.23 -22.21
N GLY A 373 -10.12 -13.02 -21.94
CA GLY A 373 -9.25 -12.88 -20.78
C GLY A 373 -9.78 -13.56 -19.50
N SER A 374 -10.95 -14.20 -19.53
CA SER A 374 -11.46 -15.01 -18.42
C SER A 374 -10.82 -16.41 -18.39
N VAL A 375 -10.81 -17.05 -17.22
CA VAL A 375 -10.29 -18.42 -17.07
C VAL A 375 -11.23 -19.43 -17.75
N ASP A 376 -10.68 -20.34 -18.54
CA ASP A 376 -11.46 -21.43 -19.14
C ASP A 376 -11.51 -22.64 -18.20
N LEU A 377 -12.51 -22.63 -17.32
CA LEU A 377 -12.78 -23.72 -16.38
C LEU A 377 -13.22 -25.03 -17.08
N SER A 378 -13.52 -25.02 -18.39
CA SER A 378 -13.88 -26.25 -19.11
C SER A 378 -12.66 -27.07 -19.58
N GLN A 379 -11.45 -26.50 -19.52
CA GLN A 379 -10.24 -27.09 -20.10
C GLN A 379 -9.10 -27.29 -19.07
N GLY A 380 -9.42 -27.68 -17.84
CA GLY A 380 -8.42 -27.86 -16.79
C GLY A 380 -7.59 -29.15 -16.95
N ILE A 381 -6.29 -29.06 -16.65
CA ILE A 381 -5.35 -30.20 -16.65
C ILE A 381 -4.84 -30.43 -15.22
N VAL A 382 -4.97 -31.66 -14.74
CA VAL A 382 -4.51 -32.06 -13.41
C VAL A 382 -3.02 -32.39 -13.46
N ALA A 383 -2.18 -31.45 -13.04
CA ALA A 383 -0.74 -31.65 -12.92
C ALA A 383 -0.41 -32.71 -11.86
N GLN A 384 -1.05 -32.60 -10.68
CA GLN A 384 -0.84 -33.52 -9.57
C GLN A 384 -2.14 -33.79 -8.80
N LEU A 385 -2.24 -35.02 -8.29
CA LEU A 385 -3.21 -35.40 -7.26
C LEU A 385 -2.40 -35.50 -5.98
N LEU A 386 -2.68 -34.62 -5.01
CA LEU A 386 -1.87 -34.51 -3.80
C LEU A 386 -2.04 -35.76 -2.94
N GLU A 387 -0.94 -36.18 -2.31
CA GLU A 387 -0.88 -37.39 -1.45
C GLU A 387 -1.26 -38.70 -2.16
N LYS A 388 -1.30 -38.72 -3.49
CA LYS A 388 -1.53 -39.92 -4.29
C LYS A 388 -0.28 -40.30 -5.06
N SER A 389 -0.03 -41.60 -5.20
CA SER A 389 1.10 -42.16 -5.93
C SER A 389 0.65 -43.04 -7.10
N GLY A 390 1.53 -43.24 -8.07
CA GLY A 390 1.28 -44.09 -9.24
C GLY A 390 1.01 -43.32 -10.53
N LYS A 391 0.44 -44.01 -11.52
CA LYS A 391 0.13 -43.46 -12.85
C LYS A 391 -1.31 -42.99 -12.91
N ILE A 392 -1.60 -41.92 -12.21
CA ILE A 392 -2.96 -41.38 -12.01
C ILE A 392 -3.04 -39.86 -12.22
N HIS A 393 -1.92 -39.24 -12.59
CA HIS A 393 -1.79 -37.80 -12.81
C HIS A 393 -1.94 -37.46 -14.30
N GLY A 394 -2.04 -36.18 -14.63
CA GLY A 394 -2.27 -35.72 -16.00
C GLY A 394 -3.68 -35.99 -16.51
N GLY A 395 -4.66 -36.08 -15.60
CA GLY A 395 -6.08 -36.15 -15.96
C GLY A 395 -6.61 -34.79 -16.41
N SER A 396 -7.89 -34.74 -16.80
CA SER A 396 -8.57 -33.49 -17.14
C SER A 396 -9.77 -33.24 -16.24
N VAL A 397 -10.06 -31.96 -16.04
CA VAL A 397 -11.26 -31.47 -15.39
C VAL A 397 -12.00 -30.52 -16.31
N SER A 398 -13.32 -30.64 -16.37
CA SER A 398 -14.20 -29.73 -17.09
C SER A 398 -15.35 -29.34 -16.18
N TRP A 399 -15.44 -28.06 -15.88
CA TRP A 399 -16.51 -27.48 -15.06
C TRP A 399 -17.67 -27.03 -15.93
N ASN A 400 -18.88 -27.35 -15.48
CA ASN A 400 -20.08 -26.63 -15.91
C ASN A 400 -20.36 -25.52 -14.89
N VAL A 401 -20.28 -24.27 -15.36
CA VAL A 401 -20.45 -23.08 -14.52
C VAL A 401 -21.90 -22.87 -14.10
N GLU A 402 -22.87 -23.30 -14.91
CA GLU A 402 -24.30 -23.09 -14.64
C GLU A 402 -24.80 -23.92 -13.45
N ASP A 403 -24.31 -25.15 -13.31
CA ASP A 403 -24.76 -26.10 -12.27
C ASP A 403 -23.67 -26.45 -11.24
N ASN A 404 -22.50 -25.83 -11.32
CA ASN A 404 -21.33 -26.06 -10.46
C ASN A 404 -20.91 -27.54 -10.40
N SER A 405 -21.02 -28.26 -11.52
CA SER A 405 -20.66 -29.68 -11.62
C SER A 405 -19.30 -29.92 -12.27
N LEU A 406 -18.65 -31.02 -11.86
CA LEU A 406 -17.34 -31.45 -12.33
C LEU A 406 -17.44 -32.72 -13.17
N THR A 407 -16.89 -32.67 -14.38
CA THR A 407 -16.46 -33.87 -15.11
C THR A 407 -14.97 -34.08 -14.92
N TYR A 408 -14.58 -35.22 -14.33
CA TYR A 408 -13.18 -35.61 -14.15
C TYR A 408 -12.85 -36.85 -14.99
N VAL A 409 -11.75 -36.77 -15.75
CA VAL A 409 -11.18 -37.91 -16.47
C VAL A 409 -9.82 -38.24 -15.85
N ALA A 410 -9.69 -39.47 -15.37
CA ALA A 410 -8.46 -39.93 -14.73
C ALA A 410 -7.28 -39.92 -15.71
N GLY A 411 -6.12 -39.46 -15.21
CA GLY A 411 -4.88 -39.50 -15.97
C GLY A 411 -4.17 -40.84 -15.87
N ASN A 412 -3.12 -41.02 -16.67
CA ASN A 412 -2.26 -42.21 -16.67
C ASN A 412 -0.76 -41.86 -16.63
N LEU A 413 -0.44 -40.65 -16.17
CA LEU A 413 0.94 -40.18 -16.02
C LEU A 413 1.40 -40.36 -14.58
N THR A 414 2.72 -40.52 -14.40
CA THR A 414 3.37 -40.24 -13.12
C THR A 414 3.24 -38.76 -12.79
N ALA A 415 3.42 -38.37 -11.52
CA ALA A 415 3.34 -36.98 -11.10
C ALA A 415 4.24 -36.08 -11.97
N ARG A 416 3.71 -34.92 -12.38
CA ARG A 416 4.42 -33.93 -13.19
C ARG A 416 4.58 -32.65 -12.38
N ASN A 417 5.81 -32.18 -12.25
CA ASN A 417 6.12 -30.93 -11.58
C ASN A 417 6.02 -29.73 -12.53
N ASN A 418 6.27 -29.94 -13.82
CA ASN A 418 6.38 -28.85 -14.78
C ASN A 418 5.08 -28.71 -15.57
N VAL A 419 4.54 -27.50 -15.57
CA VAL A 419 3.41 -27.07 -16.39
C VAL A 419 3.94 -26.08 -17.43
N TYR A 420 3.69 -26.37 -18.70
CA TYR A 420 4.13 -25.58 -19.84
C TYR A 420 2.93 -24.88 -20.47
N ILE A 421 3.10 -23.63 -20.87
CA ILE A 421 2.07 -22.86 -21.58
C ILE A 421 2.58 -22.61 -22.99
N LEU A 422 1.85 -23.07 -23.99
CA LEU A 422 2.19 -22.89 -25.40
C LEU A 422 1.72 -21.53 -25.90
N ALA A 423 2.37 -21.01 -26.94
CA ALA A 423 2.04 -19.70 -27.52
C ALA A 423 0.62 -19.62 -28.11
N ASP A 424 -0.02 -20.75 -28.37
CA ASP A 424 -1.43 -20.84 -28.80
C ASP A 424 -2.43 -20.91 -27.61
N GLY A 425 -1.94 -20.74 -26.38
CA GLY A 425 -2.74 -20.73 -25.15
C GLY A 425 -2.97 -22.13 -24.55
N ARG A 426 -2.55 -23.21 -25.20
CA ARG A 426 -2.72 -24.56 -24.65
C ARG A 426 -1.75 -24.83 -23.50
N ILE A 427 -2.23 -25.58 -22.52
CA ILE A 427 -1.42 -26.06 -21.39
C ILE A 427 -0.94 -27.48 -21.68
N SER A 428 0.30 -27.78 -21.31
CA SER A 428 0.89 -29.11 -21.44
C SER A 428 1.71 -29.50 -20.20
N LEU A 429 1.86 -30.80 -19.96
CA LEU A 429 2.72 -31.36 -18.91
C LEU A 429 4.03 -31.98 -19.46
N SER A 430 4.27 -31.80 -20.76
CA SER A 430 5.47 -32.25 -21.47
C SER A 430 5.69 -31.41 -22.73
N THR A 431 6.92 -31.32 -23.20
CA THR A 431 7.27 -30.58 -24.42
C THR A 431 7.85 -31.49 -25.50
N ALA A 432 7.67 -31.10 -26.75
CA ALA A 432 8.35 -31.59 -27.93
C ALA A 432 9.24 -30.48 -28.53
N VAL A 433 10.21 -30.85 -29.36
CA VAL A 433 11.18 -29.89 -29.96
C VAL A 433 10.49 -28.82 -30.81
N ALA A 434 9.33 -29.13 -31.40
CA ALA A 434 8.57 -28.19 -32.23
C ALA A 434 7.62 -27.29 -31.42
N ASP A 435 7.51 -27.47 -30.10
CA ASP A 435 6.58 -26.70 -29.29
C ASP A 435 7.11 -25.27 -29.08
N ASN A 436 6.28 -24.28 -29.42
CA ASN A 436 6.54 -22.90 -29.08
C ASN A 436 6.00 -22.62 -27.66
N VAL A 437 6.89 -22.62 -26.67
CA VAL A 437 6.56 -22.50 -25.25
C VAL A 437 6.85 -21.10 -24.74
N LEU A 438 5.88 -20.50 -24.04
CA LEU A 438 6.01 -19.18 -23.43
C LEU A 438 6.93 -19.21 -22.20
N SER A 439 7.72 -18.17 -22.03
CA SER A 439 8.37 -17.86 -20.75
C SER A 439 7.33 -17.31 -19.79
N VAL A 440 7.25 -17.88 -18.59
CA VAL A 440 6.16 -17.62 -17.65
C VAL A 440 6.63 -17.37 -16.23
N LEU A 441 5.83 -16.60 -15.48
CA LEU A 441 5.94 -16.42 -14.04
C LEU A 441 4.63 -16.78 -13.37
N ALA A 442 4.68 -17.57 -12.30
CA ALA A 442 3.53 -17.82 -11.45
C ALA A 442 3.54 -16.85 -10.25
N LEU A 443 2.42 -16.17 -10.02
CA LEU A 443 2.19 -15.25 -8.91
C LEU A 443 0.92 -15.61 -8.16
N GLU A 444 0.92 -15.41 -6.85
CA GLU A 444 -0.23 -15.67 -5.99
C GLU A 444 -1.37 -14.69 -6.33
N ASP A 445 -2.58 -15.19 -6.58
CA ASP A 445 -3.76 -14.35 -6.79
C ASP A 445 -4.38 -14.00 -5.44
N VAL A 446 -4.39 -12.72 -5.08
CA VAL A 446 -4.89 -12.22 -3.80
C VAL A 446 -5.85 -11.05 -4.01
N VAL A 447 -6.80 -10.86 -3.09
CA VAL A 447 -7.57 -9.61 -3.04
C VAL A 447 -6.72 -8.54 -2.42
N ARG A 448 -6.46 -7.49 -3.18
CA ARG A 448 -5.82 -6.28 -2.68
C ARG A 448 -6.90 -5.33 -2.16
N ASP A 449 -7.05 -5.26 -0.84
CA ASP A 449 -7.94 -4.33 -0.16
C ASP A 449 -7.14 -3.11 0.31
N VAL A 450 -7.41 -1.94 -0.26
CA VAL A 450 -6.68 -0.70 0.04
C VAL A 450 -7.62 0.25 0.75
N ARG A 451 -7.31 0.59 2.02
CA ARG A 451 -8.11 1.52 2.81
C ARG A 451 -7.21 2.40 3.66
N GLY A 452 -7.48 3.71 3.68
CA GLY A 452 -6.69 4.66 4.49
C GLY A 452 -5.18 4.61 4.22
N GLY A 453 -4.76 4.18 3.03
CA GLY A 453 -3.35 4.02 2.67
C GLY A 453 -2.68 2.70 3.06
N MET A 454 -3.38 1.83 3.78
CA MET A 454 -2.90 0.49 4.09
C MET A 454 -3.39 -0.51 3.06
N ILE A 455 -2.53 -1.45 2.68
CA ILE A 455 -2.88 -2.58 1.83
C ILE A 455 -3.02 -3.83 2.71
N HIS A 456 -4.20 -4.44 2.67
CA HIS A 456 -4.43 -5.77 3.20
C HIS A 456 -4.66 -6.76 2.05
N ASN A 457 -3.90 -7.85 2.03
CA ASN A 457 -4.02 -8.87 0.98
C ASN A 457 -4.75 -10.09 1.52
N TYR A 458 -5.92 -10.41 0.96
CA TYR A 458 -6.68 -11.61 1.31
C TYR A 458 -6.35 -12.75 0.34
N PRO A 459 -5.84 -13.91 0.82
CA PRO A 459 -5.62 -15.09 0.01
C PRO A 459 -6.90 -15.61 -0.64
N LEU A 460 -6.79 -16.28 -1.80
CA LEU A 460 -7.94 -16.82 -2.52
C LEU A 460 -8.01 -18.34 -2.50
N VAL A 461 -9.22 -18.87 -2.67
CA VAL A 461 -9.45 -20.30 -2.93
C VAL A 461 -10.60 -20.50 -3.92
N LYS A 462 -10.39 -21.41 -4.86
CA LYS A 462 -11.43 -21.90 -5.78
C LYS A 462 -12.06 -23.16 -5.22
N ILE A 463 -13.38 -23.18 -5.07
CA ILE A 463 -14.16 -24.35 -4.66
C ILE A 463 -15.32 -24.52 -5.65
N GLY A 464 -15.29 -25.59 -6.43
CA GLY A 464 -16.19 -25.69 -7.57
C GLY A 464 -15.87 -24.58 -8.57
N THR A 465 -16.88 -23.86 -9.02
CA THR A 465 -16.75 -22.69 -9.91
C THR A 465 -16.71 -21.36 -9.16
N GLN A 466 -16.73 -21.39 -7.82
CA GLN A 466 -16.77 -20.20 -6.97
C GLN A 466 -15.37 -19.86 -6.43
N TYR A 467 -15.06 -18.55 -6.39
CA TYR A 467 -13.82 -18.02 -5.81
C TYR A 467 -14.15 -17.29 -4.50
N TRP A 468 -13.47 -17.70 -3.43
CA TRP A 468 -13.70 -17.22 -2.08
C TRP A 468 -12.45 -16.56 -1.52
N MET A 469 -12.63 -15.54 -0.69
CA MET A 469 -11.56 -15.13 0.23
C MET A 469 -11.29 -16.28 1.20
N ARG A 470 -10.01 -16.59 1.41
CA ARG A 470 -9.55 -17.62 2.34
C ARG A 470 -9.31 -17.08 3.75
N ASP A 471 -9.34 -15.77 3.92
CA ASP A 471 -9.46 -15.14 5.24
C ASP A 471 -10.77 -14.36 5.38
N ASN A 472 -11.17 -14.06 6.62
CA ASN A 472 -12.31 -13.18 6.86
C ASN A 472 -11.90 -11.74 6.56
N LEU A 473 -12.86 -10.91 6.15
CA LEU A 473 -12.64 -9.47 6.07
C LEU A 473 -12.33 -8.94 7.49
N GLU A 474 -11.21 -8.23 7.64
CA GLU A 474 -10.74 -7.67 8.91
C GLU A 474 -10.23 -6.24 8.67
N THR A 475 -11.06 -5.28 9.02
CA THR A 475 -10.85 -3.84 8.78
C THR A 475 -11.69 -2.99 9.73
N ALA A 476 -11.18 -1.80 10.05
CA ALA A 476 -11.85 -0.76 10.82
C ALA A 476 -12.18 0.48 9.96
N LEU A 477 -12.05 0.38 8.63
CA LEU A 477 -12.30 1.48 7.69
C LEU A 477 -13.27 1.06 6.60
N TYR A 478 -14.05 1.99 6.06
CA TYR A 478 -14.72 1.84 4.77
C TYR A 478 -13.71 1.99 3.61
N VAL A 479 -14.11 1.63 2.39
CA VAL A 479 -13.24 1.72 1.20
C VAL A 479 -12.85 3.16 0.90
N ASN A 480 -13.73 4.13 1.21
CA ASN A 480 -13.43 5.56 1.09
C ASN A 480 -12.44 6.08 2.15
N GLY A 481 -12.06 5.25 3.13
CA GLY A 481 -11.15 5.61 4.22
C GLY A 481 -11.83 6.07 5.51
N ASP A 482 -13.16 6.21 5.55
CA ASP A 482 -13.88 6.61 6.76
C ASP A 482 -13.77 5.56 7.86
N GLU A 483 -13.62 6.00 9.11
CA GLU A 483 -13.52 5.11 10.26
C GLU A 483 -14.86 4.43 10.60
N LEU A 484 -14.80 3.12 10.84
CA LEU A 484 -15.89 2.36 11.44
C LEU A 484 -15.81 2.45 12.97
N PRO A 485 -16.90 2.82 13.66
CA PRO A 485 -16.92 2.82 15.11
C PRO A 485 -16.66 1.42 15.69
N LYS A 486 -15.72 1.31 16.65
CA LYS A 486 -15.56 0.11 17.49
C LYS A 486 -16.63 0.11 18.58
N LEU A 487 -17.41 -0.96 18.68
CA LEU A 487 -18.54 -1.08 19.59
C LEU A 487 -18.23 -2.01 20.76
N ASP A 488 -18.77 -1.68 21.94
CA ASP A 488 -18.68 -2.52 23.14
C ASP A 488 -19.82 -3.55 23.28
N ALA A 489 -20.92 -3.33 22.56
CA ALA A 489 -22.13 -4.15 22.55
C ALA A 489 -22.91 -3.96 21.24
N VAL A 490 -23.72 -4.96 20.85
CA VAL A 490 -24.61 -4.88 19.68
C VAL A 490 -25.99 -4.40 20.12
N THR A 491 -26.36 -3.18 19.75
CA THR A 491 -27.72 -2.66 19.96
C THR A 491 -28.50 -2.62 18.66
N GLU A 492 -29.82 -2.45 18.76
CA GLU A 492 -30.67 -2.22 17.60
C GLU A 492 -30.14 -1.02 16.79
N ASN A 493 -30.04 -1.18 15.48
CA ASN A 493 -29.52 -0.21 14.52
C ASN A 493 -28.03 0.20 14.70
N ALA A 494 -27.24 -0.52 15.51
CA ALA A 494 -25.82 -0.22 15.67
C ALA A 494 -25.06 -0.32 14.33
N VAL A 495 -24.19 0.65 14.06
CA VAL A 495 -23.28 0.67 12.91
C VAL A 495 -21.85 0.67 13.45
N GLY A 496 -21.12 -0.40 13.18
CA GLY A 496 -19.74 -0.54 13.63
C GLY A 496 -19.28 -1.98 13.66
N TYR A 497 -18.09 -2.18 14.22
CA TYR A 497 -17.49 -3.49 14.38
C TYR A 497 -17.18 -3.77 15.85
N LEU A 498 -17.09 -5.05 16.19
CA LEU A 498 -16.63 -5.56 17.48
C LEU A 498 -15.38 -6.38 17.24
N GLN A 499 -14.53 -6.45 18.26
CA GLN A 499 -13.26 -7.14 18.17
C GLN A 499 -13.11 -8.09 19.35
N SER A 500 -12.70 -9.33 19.08
CA SER A 500 -12.37 -10.30 20.12
C SER A 500 -10.97 -10.08 20.70
N ASP A 501 -10.67 -10.74 21.82
CA ASP A 501 -9.32 -10.78 22.42
C ASP A 501 -8.26 -11.40 21.49
N ALA A 502 -8.68 -12.18 20.49
CA ALA A 502 -7.83 -12.73 19.44
C ALA A 502 -7.80 -11.84 18.19
N GLU A 503 -8.19 -10.57 18.32
CA GLU A 503 -8.21 -9.54 17.27
C GLU A 503 -9.16 -9.79 16.08
N HIS A 504 -9.92 -10.89 16.07
CA HIS A 504 -10.95 -11.13 15.04
C HIS A 504 -12.06 -10.10 15.07
N HIS A 505 -12.48 -9.66 13.87
CA HIS A 505 -13.51 -8.65 13.67
C HIS A 505 -14.90 -9.27 13.43
N PHE A 506 -15.92 -8.66 14.01
CA PHE A 506 -17.34 -8.99 13.83
C PHE A 506 -18.10 -7.72 13.49
N TYR A 507 -18.92 -7.76 12.45
CA TYR A 507 -19.62 -6.58 11.93
C TYR A 507 -21.11 -6.65 12.22
N THR A 508 -21.73 -5.50 12.49
CA THR A 508 -23.19 -5.43 12.57
C THR A 508 -23.82 -5.58 11.19
N ALA A 509 -25.11 -5.95 11.16
CA ALA A 509 -25.86 -6.08 9.90
C ALA A 509 -25.85 -4.80 9.07
N ASN A 510 -25.90 -3.62 9.71
CA ASN A 510 -25.87 -2.34 9.01
C ASN A 510 -24.54 -2.08 8.29
N VAL A 511 -23.41 -2.54 8.85
CA VAL A 511 -22.12 -2.47 8.16
C VAL A 511 -22.09 -3.43 6.97
N ALA A 512 -22.59 -4.66 7.17
CA ALA A 512 -22.68 -5.67 6.11
C ALA A 512 -23.53 -5.20 4.90
N LEU A 513 -24.50 -4.32 5.11
CA LEU A 513 -25.37 -3.75 4.07
C LEU A 513 -24.85 -2.43 3.48
N SER A 514 -23.71 -1.92 3.94
CA SER A 514 -23.16 -0.66 3.43
C SER A 514 -22.53 -0.84 2.05
N ALA A 515 -22.83 0.09 1.13
CA ALA A 515 -22.39 0.04 -0.27
C ALA A 515 -20.85 0.13 -0.42
N ASP A 516 -20.18 0.86 0.47
CA ASP A 516 -18.74 1.16 0.37
C ASP A 516 -17.89 0.34 1.36
N PHE A 517 -18.41 -0.80 1.83
CA PHE A 517 -17.72 -1.60 2.83
C PHE A 517 -16.84 -2.73 2.26
N LEU A 518 -17.19 -3.29 1.11
CA LEU A 518 -16.47 -4.44 0.52
C LEU A 518 -15.48 -3.98 -0.55
N PRO A 519 -14.35 -4.70 -0.73
CA PRO A 519 -13.46 -4.44 -1.87
C PRO A 519 -14.20 -4.58 -3.20
N ALA A 520 -13.76 -3.85 -4.22
CA ALA A 520 -14.36 -3.92 -5.55
C ALA A 520 -14.39 -5.36 -6.10
N HIS A 521 -15.50 -5.74 -6.72
CA HIS A 521 -15.77 -7.10 -7.26
C HIS A 521 -15.93 -8.21 -6.21
N TRP A 522 -16.05 -7.85 -4.93
CA TRP A 522 -16.32 -8.80 -3.84
C TRP A 522 -17.67 -8.53 -3.18
N ASN A 523 -18.38 -9.60 -2.88
CA ASN A 523 -19.72 -9.55 -2.32
C ASN A 523 -19.83 -10.38 -1.04
N ILE A 524 -20.77 -10.02 -0.17
CA ILE A 524 -21.27 -10.94 0.84
C ILE A 524 -22.09 -12.02 0.12
N PRO A 525 -21.86 -13.31 0.39
CA PRO A 525 -22.56 -14.40 -0.27
C PRO A 525 -24.05 -14.40 0.06
N ASN A 526 -24.87 -14.80 -0.92
CA ASN A 526 -26.29 -15.03 -0.72
C ASN A 526 -26.59 -16.52 -0.49
N LYS A 527 -27.87 -16.87 -0.34
CA LYS A 527 -28.30 -18.26 -0.11
C LYS A 527 -27.90 -19.20 -1.26
N GLY A 528 -28.01 -18.72 -2.51
CA GLY A 528 -27.61 -19.46 -3.70
C GLY A 528 -26.13 -19.85 -3.66
N ASP A 529 -25.27 -18.89 -3.31
CA ASP A 529 -23.82 -19.10 -3.23
C ASP A 529 -23.46 -20.21 -2.21
N TRP A 530 -24.07 -20.16 -1.02
CA TRP A 530 -23.85 -21.18 0.01
C TRP A 530 -24.41 -22.54 -0.36
N ASN A 531 -25.57 -22.58 -1.03
CA ASN A 531 -26.18 -23.84 -1.48
C ASN A 531 -25.33 -24.52 -2.55
N LEU A 532 -24.75 -23.75 -3.49
CA LEU A 532 -23.84 -24.28 -4.50
C LEU A 532 -22.59 -24.89 -3.85
N LEU A 533 -21.99 -24.19 -2.88
CA LEU A 533 -20.84 -24.68 -2.12
C LEU A 533 -21.17 -25.98 -1.37
N ASN A 534 -22.27 -25.99 -0.61
CA ASN A 534 -22.69 -27.13 0.20
C ASN A 534 -23.01 -28.36 -0.66
N THR A 535 -23.68 -28.15 -1.80
CA THR A 535 -24.05 -29.22 -2.74
C THR A 535 -22.81 -29.84 -3.36
N TYR A 536 -21.87 -29.03 -3.82
CA TYR A 536 -20.62 -29.51 -4.41
C TYR A 536 -19.80 -30.35 -3.42
N LEU A 537 -19.74 -29.92 -2.15
CA LEU A 537 -19.06 -30.64 -1.07
C LEU A 537 -19.89 -31.79 -0.46
N LYS A 538 -21.03 -32.13 -1.05
CA LYS A 538 -21.94 -33.19 -0.60
C LYS A 538 -22.38 -33.06 0.87
N GLY A 539 -22.47 -31.83 1.38
CA GLY A 539 -22.84 -31.55 2.77
C GLY A 539 -21.76 -31.79 3.81
N ASP A 540 -20.54 -32.17 3.42
CA ASP A 540 -19.44 -32.47 4.35
C ASP A 540 -18.73 -31.18 4.81
N ALA A 541 -19.14 -30.68 5.97
CA ALA A 541 -18.59 -29.44 6.53
C ALA A 541 -17.13 -29.57 6.98
N SER A 542 -16.62 -30.79 7.22
CA SER A 542 -15.23 -31.00 7.66
C SER A 542 -14.21 -30.49 6.63
N LEU A 543 -14.62 -30.48 5.35
CA LEU A 543 -13.84 -29.98 4.22
C LEU A 543 -13.63 -28.47 4.26
N LEU A 544 -14.47 -27.73 4.97
CA LEU A 544 -14.39 -26.27 5.12
C LEU A 544 -13.62 -25.86 6.38
N LYS A 545 -13.76 -26.66 7.46
CA LYS A 545 -13.28 -26.33 8.80
C LYS A 545 -11.77 -26.40 8.91
N SER A 546 -11.15 -25.33 9.40
CA SER A 546 -9.73 -25.25 9.75
C SER A 546 -9.54 -24.97 11.25
N GLY A 547 -8.29 -25.00 11.70
CA GLY A 547 -7.93 -24.74 13.10
C GLY A 547 -8.43 -25.82 14.07
N THR A 548 -8.37 -25.49 15.37
CA THR A 548 -8.77 -26.42 16.43
C THR A 548 -10.20 -26.15 16.89
N TRP A 549 -11.09 -27.11 16.63
CA TRP A 549 -12.49 -27.08 17.10
C TRP A 549 -12.61 -27.79 18.45
N LEU A 550 -13.18 -27.10 19.43
CA LEU A 550 -13.37 -27.58 20.80
C LEU A 550 -14.76 -28.19 20.96
N PRO A 551 -14.92 -29.29 21.72
CA PRO A 551 -16.23 -29.87 22.01
C PRO A 551 -17.20 -28.85 22.62
N LEU A 552 -18.48 -28.92 22.26
CA LEU A 552 -19.50 -28.04 22.83
C LEU A 552 -19.64 -28.25 24.33
N LYS A 553 -19.74 -29.52 24.76
CA LYS A 553 -19.86 -29.92 26.17
C LYS A 553 -18.70 -30.78 26.64
N THR A 554 -18.43 -30.74 27.93
CA THR A 554 -17.44 -31.61 28.59
C THR A 554 -17.80 -33.07 28.38
N GLY A 555 -16.85 -33.86 27.85
CA GLY A 555 -17.04 -35.29 27.56
C GLY A 555 -17.55 -35.61 26.15
N GLU A 556 -17.86 -34.60 25.34
CA GLU A 556 -18.14 -34.77 23.91
C GLU A 556 -16.84 -34.62 23.08
N THR A 557 -16.90 -35.02 21.82
CA THR A 557 -15.80 -34.81 20.84
C THR A 557 -16.26 -33.88 19.73
N ALA A 558 -15.36 -33.04 19.24
CA ALA A 558 -15.62 -32.25 18.05
C ALA A 558 -15.59 -33.15 16.80
N GLN A 559 -16.42 -32.82 15.83
CA GLN A 559 -16.41 -33.40 14.49
C GLN A 559 -15.11 -33.03 13.77
N PRO A 560 -14.72 -33.84 12.76
CA PRO A 560 -13.49 -33.60 12.01
C PRO A 560 -13.42 -32.20 11.39
N ALA A 561 -12.20 -31.65 11.37
CA ALA A 561 -11.83 -30.45 10.64
C ALA A 561 -10.56 -30.78 9.85
N ASN A 562 -10.66 -30.85 8.52
CA ASN A 562 -9.54 -31.21 7.65
C ASN A 562 -9.22 -30.12 6.62
N ASN A 563 -10.14 -29.18 6.38
CA ASN A 563 -9.97 -28.06 5.45
C ASN A 563 -9.49 -28.47 4.04
N LEU A 564 -9.85 -29.66 3.55
CA LEU A 564 -9.34 -30.14 2.26
C LEU A 564 -9.81 -29.27 1.09
N SER A 565 -10.96 -28.59 1.21
CA SER A 565 -11.42 -27.62 0.20
C SER A 565 -10.56 -26.34 0.15
N GLY A 566 -9.82 -26.06 1.21
CA GLY A 566 -9.03 -24.84 1.37
C GLY A 566 -9.83 -23.61 1.83
N PHE A 567 -11.14 -23.73 2.12
CA PHE A 567 -12.01 -22.60 2.53
C PHE A 567 -11.53 -21.85 3.77
N ASN A 568 -10.87 -22.55 4.71
CA ASN A 568 -10.26 -22.01 5.92
C ASN A 568 -11.26 -21.37 6.91
N ALA A 569 -12.32 -22.12 7.26
CA ALA A 569 -13.26 -21.74 8.31
C ALA A 569 -12.72 -22.07 9.71
N ALA A 570 -12.01 -21.13 10.33
CA ALA A 570 -11.58 -21.22 11.73
C ALA A 570 -12.75 -20.92 12.69
N PRO A 571 -12.84 -21.57 13.86
CA PRO A 571 -13.94 -21.39 14.80
C PRO A 571 -13.80 -20.12 15.63
N ILE A 572 -13.89 -18.95 15.01
CA ILE A 572 -13.68 -17.66 15.69
C ILE A 572 -14.85 -17.24 16.60
N GLY A 573 -15.98 -17.94 16.52
CA GLY A 573 -17.17 -17.68 17.32
C GLY A 573 -18.16 -16.75 16.61
N MET A 574 -18.90 -16.01 17.43
CA MET A 574 -19.87 -15.00 17.02
C MET A 574 -20.20 -14.11 18.21
N TRP A 575 -20.68 -12.90 17.94
CA TRP A 575 -21.17 -11.99 18.97
C TRP A 575 -22.69 -12.11 19.12
N VAL A 576 -23.18 -12.33 20.34
CA VAL A 576 -24.62 -12.47 20.63
C VAL A 576 -24.94 -11.85 21.99
N GLU A 577 -25.58 -10.68 22.03
CA GLU A 577 -25.89 -10.00 23.29
C GLU A 577 -26.77 -10.83 24.25
N PRO A 578 -26.51 -10.82 25.57
CA PRO A 578 -25.51 -10.00 26.29
C PRO A 578 -24.11 -10.61 26.34
N ASN A 579 -23.85 -11.68 25.59
CA ASN A 579 -22.67 -12.49 25.73
C ASN A 579 -21.60 -12.14 24.68
N LYS A 580 -20.46 -11.63 25.16
CA LYS A 580 -19.29 -11.31 24.33
C LYS A 580 -18.57 -12.60 23.93
N ASN A 581 -18.45 -12.85 22.63
CA ASN A 581 -17.69 -13.94 22.01
C ASN A 581 -17.63 -15.29 22.79
N ILE A 582 -18.76 -15.73 23.36
CA ILE A 582 -18.83 -16.93 24.24
C ILE A 582 -18.66 -18.26 23.50
N PHE A 583 -18.40 -18.21 22.20
CA PHE A 583 -18.37 -19.37 21.32
C PHE A 583 -17.07 -19.51 20.51
N GLY A 584 -16.04 -18.73 20.83
CA GLY A 584 -14.69 -18.92 20.31
C GLY A 584 -14.21 -20.36 20.52
N GLY A 585 -13.60 -20.94 19.49
CA GLY A 585 -13.19 -22.33 19.43
C GLY A 585 -14.31 -23.34 19.15
N LYS A 586 -15.59 -22.91 19.14
CA LYS A 586 -16.75 -23.83 19.07
C LYS A 586 -17.69 -23.59 17.88
N HIS A 587 -17.77 -22.36 17.41
CA HIS A 587 -18.71 -21.96 16.37
C HIS A 587 -18.07 -21.02 15.35
N LEU A 588 -18.76 -20.85 14.23
CA LEU A 588 -18.50 -19.82 13.24
C LEU A 588 -19.82 -19.40 12.59
N ALA A 589 -20.02 -18.11 12.37
CA ALA A 589 -21.14 -17.58 11.59
C ALA A 589 -20.68 -16.48 10.64
N TYR A 590 -21.31 -16.44 9.46
CA TYR A 590 -21.09 -15.40 8.45
C TYR A 590 -22.41 -14.75 8.06
N TRP A 591 -22.38 -13.44 7.80
CA TRP A 591 -23.51 -12.78 7.18
C TRP A 591 -23.83 -13.39 5.82
N THR A 592 -25.12 -13.47 5.54
CA THR A 592 -25.69 -13.93 4.26
C THR A 592 -26.68 -12.88 3.80
N LEU A 593 -26.61 -12.49 2.53
CA LEU A 593 -27.61 -11.59 1.93
C LEU A 593 -28.78 -12.36 1.33
N ASP A 594 -29.90 -11.65 1.17
CA ASP A 594 -31.02 -12.11 0.35
C ASP A 594 -30.64 -12.21 -1.13
N ASP A 595 -31.53 -12.79 -1.94
CA ASP A 595 -31.25 -13.04 -3.36
C ASP A 595 -31.17 -11.74 -4.18
N THR A 596 -31.69 -10.62 -3.65
CA THR A 596 -31.56 -9.28 -4.25
C THR A 596 -30.31 -8.53 -3.78
N ASN A 597 -29.55 -9.08 -2.82
CA ASN A 597 -28.40 -8.46 -2.17
C ASN A 597 -28.72 -7.10 -1.52
N THR A 598 -29.94 -6.90 -1.05
CA THR A 598 -30.42 -5.63 -0.48
C THR A 598 -30.74 -5.70 1.01
N ALA A 599 -30.85 -6.91 1.56
CA ALA A 599 -31.10 -7.13 2.98
C ALA A 599 -30.36 -8.37 3.48
N ILE A 600 -30.24 -8.47 4.81
CA ILE A 600 -29.77 -9.71 5.45
C ILE A 600 -30.83 -10.80 5.23
N ALA A 601 -30.38 -11.99 4.84
CA ALA A 601 -31.23 -13.16 4.68
C ALA A 601 -31.88 -13.61 6.00
N ASP A 602 -33.04 -14.27 5.91
CA ASP A 602 -33.72 -14.88 7.06
C ASP A 602 -32.91 -15.97 7.81
N ASP A 603 -31.81 -16.44 7.20
CA ASP A 603 -30.86 -17.38 7.76
C ASP A 603 -29.42 -17.04 7.36
N VAL A 604 -28.50 -17.25 8.29
CA VAL A 604 -27.06 -17.05 8.09
C VAL A 604 -26.31 -18.37 7.97
N PHE A 605 -25.15 -18.33 7.29
CA PHE A 605 -24.23 -19.46 7.23
C PHE A 605 -23.62 -19.73 8.62
N TYR A 606 -23.58 -21.00 9.01
CA TYR A 606 -23.24 -21.35 10.37
C TYR A 606 -22.58 -22.74 10.50
N LEU A 607 -21.50 -22.83 11.26
CA LEU A 607 -20.79 -24.07 11.59
C LEU A 607 -20.66 -24.26 13.11
N LYS A 608 -20.73 -25.52 13.55
CA LYS A 608 -20.58 -25.97 14.95
C LYS A 608 -19.49 -27.01 15.10
N SER A 609 -18.94 -27.15 16.30
CA SER A 609 -17.95 -28.19 16.58
C SER A 609 -18.53 -29.60 16.63
N ASP A 610 -19.80 -29.82 16.95
CA ASP A 610 -20.40 -31.15 17.14
C ASP A 610 -21.18 -31.68 15.93
N GLU A 611 -21.37 -30.87 14.88
CA GLU A 611 -22.09 -31.22 13.64
C GLU A 611 -21.15 -31.20 12.42
N ASN A 612 -21.24 -32.20 11.53
CA ASN A 612 -20.47 -32.26 10.28
C ASN A 612 -21.28 -31.76 9.06
N THR A 613 -22.16 -30.81 9.28
CA THR A 613 -23.04 -30.23 8.26
C THR A 613 -23.02 -28.71 8.34
N ILE A 614 -23.31 -28.04 7.24
CA ILE A 614 -23.54 -26.60 7.24
C ILE A 614 -24.92 -26.34 7.84
N GLY A 615 -24.96 -25.58 8.94
CA GLY A 615 -26.18 -25.21 9.63
C GLY A 615 -26.75 -23.89 9.13
N LYS A 616 -27.99 -23.62 9.57
CA LYS A 616 -28.70 -22.36 9.36
C LYS A 616 -29.12 -21.81 10.72
N SER A 617 -28.95 -20.51 10.92
CA SER A 617 -29.37 -19.83 12.16
C SER A 617 -30.09 -18.53 11.83
N ALA A 618 -31.03 -18.11 12.67
CA ALA A 618 -31.69 -16.82 12.49
C ALA A 618 -30.67 -15.67 12.64
N PRO A 619 -30.73 -14.64 11.77
CA PRO A 619 -29.74 -13.57 11.72
C PRO A 619 -29.70 -12.75 13.01
N GLY A 620 -30.86 -12.49 13.64
CA GLY A 620 -30.97 -11.73 14.89
C GLY A 620 -30.20 -10.40 14.85
N VAL A 621 -30.41 -9.63 13.77
CA VAL A 621 -29.63 -8.43 13.40
C VAL A 621 -29.57 -7.38 14.51
N GLU A 622 -30.57 -7.35 15.39
CA GLU A 622 -30.69 -6.43 16.50
C GLU A 622 -29.77 -6.76 17.69
N ARG A 623 -29.20 -7.97 17.74
CA ARG A 623 -28.42 -8.48 18.89
C ARG A 623 -27.17 -9.27 18.49
N LYS A 624 -26.88 -9.41 17.21
CA LYS A 624 -25.76 -10.22 16.71
C LYS A 624 -24.86 -9.46 15.77
N ALA A 625 -23.57 -9.80 15.83
CA ALA A 625 -22.56 -9.40 14.86
C ALA A 625 -21.77 -10.65 14.45
N PHE A 626 -21.51 -10.76 13.14
CA PHE A 626 -20.83 -11.90 12.54
C PHE A 626 -19.63 -11.45 11.72
N ALA A 627 -18.71 -12.38 11.49
CA ALA A 627 -17.63 -12.16 10.55
C ALA A 627 -18.19 -12.11 9.12
N ILE A 628 -17.38 -11.60 8.20
CA ILE A 628 -17.72 -11.54 6.78
C ILE A 628 -16.72 -12.35 5.99
N ARG A 629 -17.24 -13.22 5.13
CA ARG A 629 -16.49 -14.06 4.22
C ARG A 629 -16.94 -13.73 2.80
N CYS A 630 -16.08 -13.10 2.01
CA CYS A 630 -16.50 -12.61 0.70
C CYS A 630 -16.34 -13.66 -0.40
N ILE A 631 -17.16 -13.51 -1.44
CA ILE A 631 -17.12 -14.27 -2.69
C ILE A 631 -16.91 -13.29 -3.86
N ARG A 632 -16.14 -13.70 -4.87
CA ARG A 632 -15.95 -12.93 -6.12
C ARG A 632 -17.14 -13.15 -7.04
N LYS A 633 -17.72 -12.07 -7.57
CA LYS A 633 -18.86 -12.12 -8.52
C LYS A 633 -18.57 -11.40 -9.82
#